data_AF-A0A9P5X5F7-F1
#
_entry.id   AF-A0A9P5X5F7-F1
#
_cell.length_a   1.000
_cell.length_b   1.000
_cell.length_c   1.000
_cell.angle_alpha   90.00
_cell.angle_beta   90.00
_cell.angle_gamma   90.00
#
_symmetry.space_group_name_H-M   'P 1'
#
loop_
_entity.id
_entity.type
_entity.pdbx_description
1 polymer ?
#
loop_
_entity_poly.entity_id
_entity_poly.type
_entity_poly.pdbx_seq_one_letter_code
_entity_poly.pdbx_strand_id
1 'polypeptide(L)'
;MKSHGHANTDETHLQPTPPSRSNTRRSRRLTPDPAFLQAIDNMSSNPIRLSLMHLSNLSHSSLDSEVESPSIYSSDLHTIDVTEQPPSQHRIPASRETPGDRMHTRQPTLALSDPVFVKAIDEMAGNPVRLSLAKFEAPLDLKEDDITEKRRSDLTDAEKGKGVDLTVSTEGAIYVDFEANDKRNPAKFSKTTKWTITGIASFATFITACTAASYNLGFPSMTRDLNCTQFQATIGLSVYALGFGVVPLVTASFSEEFGRQPLYIGSGIGFTLMYLMIALSKNVQTVIIARFLQGSFGSTGATMVGGTIADIWAPSERGLPMAIFSVAALGGNGIGPAVAGWVSMNPRLGWRWIQWIQLMVAGLYLVLLPFLLKETRSTVLLTRMAKKLRKKTGDPRYRARVEDERMSLKSLIWISCTRPIYLLLTESIVLSFSLWIGFAWGVTYCMIQSIGAVFRTLHDFNTGQVGLVFLTMFIGCVIGFLTNFYQEHLYKKYYPTRGPEARLYCACVAAFFLPAAMFIYAWSSLRQVHWSVLTVGITMFIAAMFVVYLAVFSYLADCYGPFASSALAGQSLARNLSATAFPLFTTQMYNALDYKWANTLFGCLSVLMIPIPFVLFFYGPAIRQRSKFSRQVFAAQQAS
;
A
#
# COMPACT_ATOMS: atom_id res chain seq x y z
N MET A 1 -57.80 -26.14 -47.97
CA MET A 1 -58.58 -27.07 -47.11
C MET A 1 -58.19 -26.75 -45.67
N LYS A 2 -58.95 -25.95 -44.91
CA LYS A 2 -60.11 -26.31 -44.04
C LYS A 2 -59.78 -27.54 -43.16
N SER A 3 -59.98 -27.58 -41.83
CA SER A 3 -60.76 -26.78 -40.88
C SER A 3 -60.54 -27.28 -39.44
N HIS A 4 -60.85 -26.43 -38.43
CA HIS A 4 -61.48 -26.69 -37.10
C HIS A 4 -60.95 -27.83 -36.18
N GLY A 5 -61.01 -27.77 -34.84
CA GLY A 5 -61.76 -26.92 -33.91
C GLY A 5 -61.46 -27.29 -32.43
N HIS A 6 -62.11 -26.57 -31.52
CA HIS A 6 -62.07 -26.61 -30.05
C HIS A 6 -62.32 -27.98 -29.39
N ALA A 7 -61.76 -28.17 -28.17
CA ALA A 7 -62.52 -28.56 -26.96
C ALA A 7 -61.67 -28.47 -25.67
N ASN A 8 -62.29 -27.93 -24.61
CA ASN A 8 -61.88 -27.96 -23.21
C ASN A 8 -61.91 -29.38 -22.64
N THR A 9 -61.05 -29.66 -21.65
CA THR A 9 -61.41 -30.49 -20.48
C THR A 9 -60.63 -30.00 -19.26
N ASP A 10 -61.40 -29.56 -18.26
CA ASP A 10 -60.99 -29.37 -16.87
C ASP A 10 -60.45 -30.68 -16.28
N GLU A 11 -59.26 -30.63 -15.67
CA GLU A 11 -58.88 -31.59 -14.63
C GLU A 11 -58.40 -30.84 -13.39
N THR A 12 -59.32 -30.76 -12.44
CA THR A 12 -59.09 -30.53 -11.02
C THR A 12 -58.17 -31.61 -10.45
N HIS A 13 -56.90 -31.25 -10.16
CA HIS A 13 -56.07 -32.03 -9.26
C HIS A 13 -55.86 -31.30 -7.94
N LEU A 14 -56.55 -31.82 -6.92
CA LEU A 14 -56.31 -31.62 -5.50
C LEU A 14 -54.81 -31.74 -5.18
N GLN A 15 -54.20 -30.66 -4.69
CA GLN A 15 -52.91 -30.74 -3.99
C GLN A 15 -53.15 -31.10 -2.52
N PRO A 16 -52.49 -32.14 -1.97
CA PRO A 16 -52.54 -32.42 -0.55
C PRO A 16 -51.61 -31.46 0.20
N THR A 17 -52.17 -30.75 1.18
CA THR A 17 -51.44 -30.00 2.21
C THR A 17 -50.47 -30.92 2.99
N PRO A 18 -49.19 -30.56 3.17
CA PRO A 18 -48.31 -31.30 4.06
C PRO A 18 -48.56 -30.94 5.54
N PRO A 19 -48.35 -31.88 6.48
CA PRO A 19 -48.74 -31.72 7.87
C PRO A 19 -47.78 -30.82 8.66
N SER A 20 -48.34 -30.04 9.59
CA SER A 20 -47.61 -29.30 10.62
C SER A 20 -46.79 -30.26 11.49
N ARG A 21 -45.46 -30.19 11.42
CA ARG A 21 -44.56 -30.86 12.37
C ARG A 21 -43.87 -29.82 13.25
N SER A 22 -44.25 -29.84 14.52
CA SER A 22 -43.61 -29.19 15.66
C SER A 22 -42.13 -29.57 15.77
N ASN A 23 -41.24 -28.57 15.78
CA ASN A 23 -39.82 -28.72 16.08
C ASN A 23 -39.60 -28.83 17.59
N THR A 24 -39.37 -30.04 18.11
CA THR A 24 -38.70 -30.27 19.39
C THR A 24 -37.38 -30.99 19.15
N ARG A 25 -36.30 -30.24 18.88
CA ARG A 25 -34.94 -30.79 18.78
C ARG A 25 -34.27 -30.72 20.15
N ARG A 26 -34.21 -31.87 20.83
CA ARG A 26 -33.34 -32.12 21.99
C ARG A 26 -31.88 -31.87 21.61
N SER A 27 -31.17 -31.06 22.41
CA SER A 27 -29.72 -30.85 22.31
C SER A 27 -28.96 -32.11 22.75
N ARG A 28 -28.28 -32.79 21.82
CA ARG A 28 -27.26 -33.81 22.15
C ARG A 28 -25.95 -33.09 22.46
N ARG A 29 -25.45 -33.21 23.70
CA ARG A 29 -24.08 -32.83 24.07
C ARG A 29 -23.10 -33.74 23.32
N LEU A 30 -22.16 -33.16 22.60
CA LEU A 30 -21.01 -33.86 22.01
C LEU A 30 -19.94 -33.98 23.10
N THR A 31 -19.62 -35.20 23.50
CA THR A 31 -18.39 -35.52 24.24
C THR A 31 -17.22 -35.60 23.25
N PRO A 32 -16.02 -35.08 23.57
CA PRO A 32 -14.86 -35.19 22.69
C PRO A 32 -14.41 -36.65 22.52
N ASP A 33 -13.90 -36.96 21.32
CA ASP A 33 -13.38 -38.26 20.92
C ASP A 33 -12.12 -38.64 21.74
N PRO A 34 -12.07 -39.83 22.38
CA PRO A 34 -10.91 -40.29 23.15
C PRO A 34 -9.60 -40.36 22.34
N ALA A 35 -9.66 -40.48 21.01
CA ALA A 35 -8.47 -40.43 20.15
C ALA A 35 -7.80 -39.04 20.12
N PHE A 36 -8.59 -37.98 20.33
CA PHE A 36 -8.09 -36.61 20.38
C PHE A 36 -7.34 -36.30 21.70
N LEU A 37 -7.83 -36.86 22.82
CA LEU A 37 -7.17 -36.71 24.12
C LEU A 37 -5.83 -37.46 24.15
N GLN A 38 -5.74 -38.62 23.50
CA GLN A 38 -4.51 -39.40 23.42
C GLN A 38 -3.45 -38.74 22.50
N ALA A 39 -3.87 -37.91 21.53
CA ALA A 39 -2.97 -37.14 20.68
C ALA A 39 -2.33 -35.94 21.41
N ILE A 40 -2.99 -35.42 22.45
CA ILE A 40 -2.49 -34.31 23.28
C ILE A 40 -1.41 -34.82 24.26
N ASP A 41 -1.57 -36.02 24.80
CA ASP A 41 -0.58 -36.62 25.72
C ASP A 41 0.75 -37.00 25.04
N ASN A 42 0.74 -37.25 23.73
CA ASN A 42 1.93 -37.67 22.98
C ASN A 42 2.82 -36.52 22.46
N MET A 43 2.43 -35.25 22.66
CA MET A 43 3.25 -34.10 22.28
C MET A 43 4.04 -33.55 23.48
N SER A 44 5.13 -34.24 23.84
CA SER A 44 6.08 -33.75 24.85
C SER A 44 7.43 -33.38 24.24
N SER A 45 7.60 -32.09 23.94
CA SER A 45 8.84 -31.32 24.17
C SER A 45 8.63 -29.86 23.78
N ASN A 46 9.06 -28.94 24.66
CA ASN A 46 9.18 -27.48 24.53
C ASN A 46 8.00 -26.53 24.90
N PRO A 47 8.30 -25.27 25.30
CA PRO A 47 7.83 -24.65 26.55
C PRO A 47 6.59 -23.77 26.35
N ILE A 48 5.48 -24.36 25.94
CA ILE A 48 4.18 -23.65 25.81
C ILE A 48 3.23 -23.99 26.97
N ARG A 49 3.59 -24.98 27.81
CA ARG A 49 2.76 -25.48 28.92
C ARG A 49 2.59 -24.47 30.06
N LEU A 50 3.57 -23.59 30.31
CA LEU A 50 3.47 -22.58 31.37
C LEU A 50 2.55 -21.40 31.02
N SER A 51 2.49 -21.00 29.74
CA SER A 51 1.64 -19.88 29.32
C SER A 51 0.16 -20.26 29.19
N LEU A 52 -0.16 -21.54 28.99
CA LEU A 52 -1.53 -22.04 28.92
C LEU A 52 -2.14 -22.37 30.29
N MET A 53 -1.34 -22.75 31.29
CA MET A 53 -1.81 -22.93 32.67
C MET A 53 -2.18 -21.61 33.36
N HIS A 54 -1.64 -20.47 32.92
CA HIS A 54 -2.00 -19.17 33.49
C HIS A 54 -3.31 -18.60 32.95
N LEU A 55 -3.75 -19.05 31.78
CA LEU A 55 -5.01 -18.60 31.16
C LEU A 55 -6.24 -19.43 31.59
N SER A 56 -6.05 -20.65 32.11
CA SER A 56 -7.15 -21.46 32.66
C SER A 56 -7.54 -21.08 34.10
N ASN A 57 -6.67 -20.41 34.85
CA ASN A 57 -6.92 -20.01 36.24
C ASN A 57 -7.60 -18.64 36.40
N LEU A 58 -7.84 -17.90 35.30
CA LEU A 58 -8.53 -16.60 35.31
C LEU A 58 -10.02 -16.69 34.96
N SER A 59 -10.55 -17.88 34.62
CA SER A 59 -11.95 -18.09 34.24
C SER A 59 -12.81 -18.80 35.31
N HIS A 60 -12.29 -19.02 36.52
CA HIS A 60 -12.97 -19.82 37.56
C HIS A 60 -13.23 -19.10 38.89
N SER A 61 -13.18 -17.77 38.96
CA SER A 61 -13.47 -17.02 40.19
C SER A 61 -14.55 -15.96 40.00
N SER A 62 -15.76 -16.35 39.61
CA SER A 62 -17.01 -15.64 39.91
C SER A 62 -18.14 -16.29 39.13
N LEU A 63 -18.81 -17.28 39.71
CA LEU A 63 -20.18 -17.72 39.39
C LEU A 63 -20.42 -18.99 40.21
N ASP A 64 -20.82 -18.82 41.47
CA ASP A 64 -21.58 -19.79 42.26
C ASP A 64 -22.25 -19.06 43.42
N SER A 65 -23.49 -18.64 43.19
CA SER A 65 -24.52 -18.51 44.23
C SER A 65 -25.89 -18.34 43.54
N GLU A 66 -26.57 -19.46 43.30
CA GLU A 66 -28.01 -19.50 43.07
C GLU A 66 -28.74 -19.16 44.38
N VAL A 67 -29.71 -18.23 44.35
CA VAL A 67 -30.92 -18.27 45.19
C VAL A 67 -32.07 -17.57 44.45
N GLU A 68 -33.07 -18.39 44.09
CA GLU A 68 -34.53 -18.17 43.99
C GLU A 68 -35.13 -16.89 43.38
N SER A 69 -36.05 -17.12 42.43
CA SER A 69 -37.12 -16.18 42.06
C SER A 69 -38.37 -16.46 42.91
N PRO A 70 -39.17 -15.43 43.24
CA PRO A 70 -40.48 -15.40 42.59
C PRO A 70 -40.98 -14.00 42.19
N SER A 71 -41.89 -14.02 41.21
CA SER A 71 -42.78 -12.96 40.73
C SER A 71 -43.46 -12.11 41.82
N ILE A 72 -43.77 -10.83 41.51
CA ILE A 72 -45.09 -10.18 41.73
C ILE A 72 -45.12 -8.76 41.09
N TYR A 73 -46.32 -8.40 40.66
CA TYR A 73 -46.86 -7.15 40.10
C TYR A 73 -46.66 -5.84 40.91
N SER A 74 -47.05 -4.73 40.26
CA SER A 74 -47.44 -3.37 40.74
C SER A 74 -46.35 -2.29 40.64
N SER A 75 -46.40 -1.39 39.64
CA SER A 75 -47.05 -0.07 39.69
C SER A 75 -46.68 0.77 40.92
N ASP A 76 -45.91 1.84 40.74
CA ASP A 76 -46.42 3.21 40.96
C ASP A 76 -45.39 4.31 40.62
N LEU A 77 -45.96 5.42 40.17
CA LEU A 77 -45.38 6.73 39.89
C LEU A 77 -44.68 7.35 41.12
N HIS A 78 -43.64 8.17 40.90
CA HIS A 78 -43.68 9.59 41.30
C HIS A 78 -42.52 10.41 40.69
N THR A 79 -42.94 11.51 40.08
CA THR A 79 -42.25 12.71 39.54
C THR A 79 -41.77 13.60 40.73
N ILE A 80 -40.69 14.41 40.74
CA ILE A 80 -40.53 15.81 40.23
C ILE A 80 -39.20 16.44 40.75
N ASP A 81 -38.57 17.30 39.91
CA ASP A 81 -37.66 18.48 40.06
C ASP A 81 -36.35 18.51 40.89
N VAL A 82 -35.18 18.87 40.33
CA VAL A 82 -34.61 20.16 39.81
C VAL A 82 -34.16 21.14 40.91
N THR A 83 -32.86 21.45 41.01
CA THR A 83 -32.30 22.84 41.01
C THR A 83 -30.76 22.93 40.98
N GLU A 84 -30.33 24.09 40.50
CA GLU A 84 -29.04 24.59 39.99
C GLU A 84 -27.92 24.96 41.02
N GLN A 85 -26.67 24.73 40.59
CA GLN A 85 -25.47 25.61 40.56
C GLN A 85 -24.67 26.12 41.82
N PRO A 86 -23.36 26.51 41.63
CA PRO A 86 -22.22 26.54 42.60
C PRO A 86 -21.94 28.01 43.10
N PRO A 87 -20.73 28.52 43.53
CA PRO A 87 -19.33 28.03 43.62
C PRO A 87 -18.53 28.45 44.89
N SER A 88 -17.22 28.09 45.00
CA SER A 88 -16.12 29.02 45.42
C SER A 88 -14.75 28.35 45.65
N GLN A 89 -13.71 29.15 45.39
CA GLN A 89 -12.27 28.91 45.51
C GLN A 89 -11.74 29.26 46.92
N HIS A 90 -10.63 28.66 47.41
CA HIS A 90 -9.35 29.33 47.74
C HIS A 90 -8.38 28.57 48.68
N ARG A 91 -7.08 28.69 48.31
CA ARG A 91 -5.85 28.94 49.09
C ARG A 91 -5.17 27.88 49.99
N ILE A 92 -3.84 27.89 49.80
CA ILE A 92 -2.71 27.28 50.51
C ILE A 92 -2.41 28.03 51.82
N PRO A 93 -1.77 27.38 52.82
CA PRO A 93 -0.55 27.98 53.41
C PRO A 93 0.61 26.98 53.62
N ALA A 94 1.80 27.56 53.84
CA ALA A 94 3.11 26.91 53.85
C ALA A 94 3.73 26.77 55.27
N SER A 95 4.76 25.91 55.33
CA SER A 95 5.95 25.89 56.21
C SER A 95 5.92 25.20 57.59
N ARG A 96 6.74 24.13 57.73
CA ARG A 96 7.81 23.97 58.74
C ARG A 96 8.67 22.72 58.47
N GLU A 97 9.98 22.95 58.27
CA GLU A 97 11.12 22.00 58.35
C GLU A 97 11.34 21.58 59.84
N THR A 98 11.97 20.49 60.30
CA THR A 98 12.80 19.32 59.88
C THR A 98 12.90 18.38 61.13
N PRO A 99 13.74 17.33 61.25
CA PRO A 99 14.15 16.23 60.35
C PRO A 99 14.02 14.82 61.01
N GLY A 100 14.03 13.74 60.22
CA GLY A 100 14.40 12.40 60.74
C GLY A 100 13.71 11.22 60.06
N ASP A 101 14.53 10.36 59.46
CA ASP A 101 14.29 8.94 59.13
C ASP A 101 13.40 8.53 57.95
N ARG A 102 14.10 8.41 56.81
CA ARG A 102 14.07 7.34 55.79
C ARG A 102 12.99 6.25 55.93
N MET A 103 12.07 6.23 54.97
CA MET A 103 11.66 5.01 54.23
C MET A 103 10.94 5.38 52.93
N HIS A 104 11.60 5.18 51.78
CA HIS A 104 10.97 5.27 50.46
C HIS A 104 10.37 3.91 50.07
N THR A 105 9.04 3.84 50.01
CA THR A 105 8.29 2.84 49.25
C THR A 105 8.45 3.09 47.75
N ARG A 106 9.04 2.12 47.04
CA ARG A 106 9.18 2.08 45.58
C ARG A 106 7.86 1.71 44.90
N GLN A 107 7.45 2.50 43.90
CA GLN A 107 6.57 2.08 42.81
C GLN A 107 7.38 1.24 41.79
N PRO A 108 6.77 0.27 41.07
CA PRO A 108 7.51 -0.61 40.17
C PRO A 108 7.70 0.05 38.79
N THR A 109 8.93 0.45 38.50
CA THR A 109 9.38 0.79 37.14
C THR A 109 9.73 -0.51 36.41
N LEU A 110 9.10 -0.77 35.27
CA LEU A 110 9.43 -1.90 34.39
C LEU A 110 10.84 -1.67 33.81
N ALA A 111 11.83 -2.33 34.39
CA ALA A 111 13.24 -2.11 34.07
C ALA A 111 13.64 -2.88 32.81
N LEU A 112 13.83 -2.16 31.70
CA LEU A 112 14.51 -2.59 30.47
C LEU A 112 16.03 -2.84 30.67
N SER A 113 16.48 -3.11 31.89
CA SER A 113 17.90 -3.20 32.27
C SER A 113 18.28 -4.59 32.81
N ASP A 114 17.49 -5.63 32.52
CA ASP A 114 17.85 -6.99 32.91
C ASP A 114 19.10 -7.44 32.12
N PRO A 115 20.23 -7.74 32.79
CA PRO A 115 21.46 -8.18 32.14
C PRO A 115 21.26 -9.42 31.27
N VAL A 116 20.26 -10.27 31.59
CA VAL A 116 19.94 -11.48 30.82
C VAL A 116 19.24 -11.13 29.50
N PHE A 117 18.38 -10.11 29.50
CA PHE A 117 17.69 -9.62 28.29
C PHE A 117 18.66 -8.87 27.36
N VAL A 118 19.57 -8.06 27.91
CA VAL A 118 20.62 -7.38 27.14
C VAL A 118 21.61 -8.39 26.54
N LYS A 119 21.96 -9.44 27.29
CA LYS A 119 22.83 -10.52 26.81
C LYS A 119 22.16 -11.38 25.74
N ALA A 120 20.85 -11.61 25.83
CA ALA A 120 20.07 -12.30 24.78
C ALA A 120 19.97 -11.48 23.48
N ILE A 121 19.86 -10.15 23.57
CA ILE A 121 19.92 -9.26 22.40
C ILE A 121 21.33 -9.26 21.78
N ASP A 122 22.39 -9.22 22.60
CA ASP A 122 23.77 -9.25 22.12
C ASP A 122 24.17 -10.61 21.51
N GLU A 123 23.63 -11.73 22.00
CA GLU A 123 23.82 -13.05 21.39
C GLU A 123 23.02 -13.23 20.09
N MET A 124 21.82 -12.64 19.96
CA MET A 124 21.08 -12.59 18.70
C MET A 124 21.73 -11.66 17.66
N ALA A 125 22.37 -10.58 18.12
CA ALA A 125 23.05 -9.59 17.28
C ALA A 125 24.53 -9.92 17.04
N GLY A 126 24.81 -11.17 16.68
CA GLY A 126 26.17 -11.70 16.51
C GLY A 126 27.11 -10.82 15.68
N ASN A 127 28.41 -11.07 15.80
CA ASN A 127 29.52 -10.32 15.19
C ASN A 127 29.32 -9.82 13.72
N PRO A 128 28.69 -10.56 12.78
CA PRO A 128 28.42 -10.03 11.44
C PRO A 128 27.43 -8.85 11.40
N VAL A 129 26.52 -8.72 12.36
CA VAL A 129 25.56 -7.61 12.46
C VAL A 129 26.22 -6.36 13.03
N ARG A 130 27.09 -6.49 14.05
CA ARG A 130 27.90 -5.38 14.57
C ARG A 130 28.89 -4.84 13.53
N LEU A 131 29.54 -5.72 12.75
CA LEU A 131 30.41 -5.29 11.64
C LEU A 131 29.64 -4.61 10.49
N SER A 132 28.38 -4.99 10.29
CA SER A 132 27.47 -4.37 9.33
C SER A 132 27.05 -2.98 9.78
N LEU A 133 26.67 -2.81 11.05
CA LEU A 133 26.29 -1.52 11.63
C LEU A 133 27.47 -0.55 11.71
N ALA A 134 28.68 -1.01 12.02
CA ALA A 134 29.89 -0.17 11.98
C ALA A 134 30.23 0.32 10.55
N LYS A 135 29.86 -0.44 9.50
CA LYS A 135 29.94 0.03 8.11
C LYS A 135 28.84 1.01 7.73
N PHE A 136 27.73 1.03 8.47
CA PHE A 136 26.66 2.04 8.34
C PHE A 136 26.97 3.34 9.10
N GLU A 137 27.84 3.29 10.12
CA GLU A 137 28.25 4.45 10.93
C GLU A 137 29.59 5.09 10.49
N ALA A 138 30.26 4.56 9.47
CA ALA A 138 31.45 5.20 8.93
C ALA A 138 31.10 6.65 8.50
N PRO A 139 31.81 7.67 9.01
CA PRO A 139 31.58 9.04 8.60
C PRO A 139 31.74 9.15 7.09
N LEU A 140 30.83 9.85 6.43
CA LEU A 140 31.02 10.39 5.09
C LEU A 140 32.09 11.49 5.15
N ASP A 141 33.33 11.13 5.46
CA ASP A 141 34.50 11.96 5.22
C ASP A 141 34.92 11.75 3.75
N LEU A 142 34.14 12.33 2.84
CA LEU A 142 34.75 12.86 1.63
C LEU A 142 35.47 14.12 2.06
N LYS A 143 36.80 14.06 2.19
CA LYS A 143 37.64 15.22 2.50
C LYS A 143 37.33 16.36 1.51
N GLU A 144 36.54 17.34 1.97
CA GLU A 144 36.26 18.60 1.28
C GLU A 144 37.52 19.48 1.15
N ASP A 145 38.55 19.19 1.95
CA ASP A 145 39.80 19.93 1.96
C ASP A 145 40.60 19.76 0.65
N ASP A 146 40.56 18.58 0.00
CA ASP A 146 41.25 18.33 -1.27
C ASP A 146 40.58 19.05 -2.47
N ILE A 147 39.29 19.37 -2.36
CA ILE A 147 38.53 20.08 -3.41
C ILE A 147 38.71 21.58 -3.25
N THR A 148 38.83 22.06 -2.01
CA THR A 148 38.94 23.49 -1.72
C THR A 148 40.36 24.01 -1.95
N GLU A 149 41.39 23.20 -1.69
CA GLU A 149 42.79 23.56 -1.98
C GLU A 149 43.06 23.58 -3.49
N LYS A 150 42.51 22.63 -4.24
CA LYS A 150 42.59 22.56 -5.71
C LYS A 150 41.84 23.71 -6.39
N ARG A 151 40.68 24.10 -5.84
CA ARG A 151 39.93 25.26 -6.34
C ARG A 151 40.62 26.60 -6.05
N ARG A 152 41.45 26.66 -5.01
CA ARG A 152 42.18 27.87 -4.62
C ARG A 152 43.48 28.03 -5.42
N SER A 153 44.16 26.94 -5.78
CA SER A 153 45.30 26.97 -6.72
C SER A 153 44.86 27.41 -8.12
N ASP A 154 43.72 26.90 -8.60
CA ASP A 154 43.20 27.19 -9.94
C ASP A 154 42.76 28.67 -10.12
N LEU A 155 42.44 29.36 -9.02
CA LEU A 155 42.05 30.78 -9.03
C LEU A 155 43.25 31.73 -8.95
N THR A 156 44.36 31.32 -8.33
CA THR A 156 45.59 32.13 -8.27
C THR A 156 46.38 32.15 -9.57
N ASP A 157 46.19 31.15 -10.44
CA ASP A 157 46.87 31.07 -11.74
C ASP A 157 46.13 31.83 -12.86
N ALA A 158 44.91 32.31 -12.59
CA ALA A 158 44.07 33.00 -13.58
C ALA A 158 44.31 34.52 -13.73
N GLU A 159 45.14 35.14 -12.88
CA GLU A 159 45.34 36.60 -12.89
C GLU A 159 46.70 37.09 -13.44
N LYS A 160 47.48 36.23 -14.12
CA LYS A 160 48.70 36.67 -14.82
C LYS A 160 48.69 36.30 -16.30
N GLY A 161 48.13 37.21 -17.10
CA GLY A 161 48.77 37.72 -18.32
C GLY A 161 48.90 36.80 -19.54
N LYS A 162 48.19 37.24 -20.60
CA LYS A 162 48.57 37.22 -22.03
C LYS A 162 48.92 35.88 -22.70
N GLY A 163 48.16 35.62 -23.77
CA GLY A 163 48.57 34.74 -24.86
C GLY A 163 47.57 33.63 -25.06
N VAL A 164 46.80 33.74 -26.15
CA VAL A 164 46.12 32.58 -26.73
C VAL A 164 47.23 31.59 -27.07
N ASP A 165 47.33 30.52 -26.28
CA ASP A 165 48.07 29.34 -26.66
C ASP A 165 47.21 28.11 -26.36
N LEU A 166 46.95 27.34 -27.42
CA LEU A 166 46.27 26.06 -27.35
C LEU A 166 47.20 25.06 -26.66
N THR A 167 47.23 25.07 -25.32
CA THR A 167 47.83 23.97 -24.57
C THR A 167 46.84 22.81 -24.55
N VAL A 168 46.99 21.93 -25.54
CA VAL A 168 46.51 20.56 -25.47
C VAL A 168 47.11 19.93 -24.21
N SER A 169 46.31 19.83 -23.14
CA SER A 169 46.63 18.92 -22.05
C SER A 169 46.28 17.50 -22.52
N THR A 170 47.29 16.65 -22.64
CA THR A 170 47.15 15.23 -22.88
C THR A 170 46.24 14.60 -21.80
N GLU A 171 45.21 13.85 -22.24
CA GLU A 171 44.36 12.91 -21.45
C GLU A 171 43.17 13.43 -20.60
N GLY A 172 42.36 14.36 -21.10
CA GLY A 172 41.03 14.66 -20.52
C GLY A 172 39.87 13.87 -21.16
N ALA A 173 38.93 13.34 -20.36
CA ALA A 173 37.67 12.79 -20.86
C ALA A 173 36.77 13.92 -21.42
N ILE A 174 36.24 13.76 -22.64
CA ILE A 174 35.32 14.71 -23.26
C ILE A 174 33.90 14.30 -22.88
N TYR A 175 33.26 15.09 -22.01
CA TYR A 175 31.91 14.81 -21.56
C TYR A 175 30.85 15.16 -22.62
N VAL A 176 30.00 14.18 -22.95
CA VAL A 176 28.87 14.37 -23.87
C VAL A 176 27.65 14.78 -23.07
N ASP A 177 27.17 16.01 -23.30
CA ASP A 177 25.95 16.56 -22.75
C ASP A 177 24.95 16.93 -23.87
N PHE A 178 23.69 17.16 -23.50
CA PHE A 178 22.69 17.64 -24.45
C PHE A 178 22.97 19.10 -24.81
N GLU A 179 22.90 19.44 -26.09
CA GLU A 179 22.88 20.84 -26.52
C GLU A 179 21.64 21.55 -25.95
N ALA A 180 21.75 22.87 -25.78
CA ALA A 180 20.74 23.68 -25.11
C ALA A 180 19.33 23.52 -25.71
N ASN A 181 19.16 23.14 -26.99
CA ASN A 181 17.85 22.95 -27.62
C ASN A 181 17.64 21.57 -28.28
N ASP A 182 18.35 20.54 -27.79
CA ASP A 182 18.28 19.20 -28.36
C ASP A 182 16.91 18.53 -28.13
N LYS A 183 16.22 18.16 -29.22
CA LYS A 183 14.94 17.42 -29.20
C LYS A 183 15.08 16.00 -28.61
N ARG A 184 16.30 15.48 -28.49
CA ARG A 184 16.60 14.20 -27.83
C ARG A 184 16.53 14.28 -26.31
N ASN A 185 16.57 15.48 -25.73
CA ASN A 185 16.43 15.67 -24.30
C ASN A 185 14.98 15.36 -23.86
N PRO A 186 14.75 14.37 -22.97
CA PRO A 186 13.42 14.01 -22.48
C PRO A 186 12.64 15.16 -21.85
N ALA A 187 13.33 16.10 -21.20
CA ALA A 187 12.71 17.30 -20.62
C ALA A 187 12.12 18.23 -21.69
N LYS A 188 12.62 18.16 -22.94
CA LYS A 188 12.22 19.00 -24.08
C LYS A 188 11.31 18.28 -25.09
N PHE A 189 10.79 17.11 -24.77
CA PHE A 189 9.79 16.45 -25.61
C PHE A 189 8.56 17.32 -25.85
N SER A 190 7.90 17.15 -27.00
CA SER A 190 6.64 17.86 -27.28
C SER A 190 5.57 17.48 -26.25
N LYS A 191 4.63 18.39 -25.97
CA LYS A 191 3.54 18.15 -25.00
C LYS A 191 2.77 16.87 -25.34
N THR A 192 2.51 16.61 -26.61
CA THR A 192 1.85 15.39 -27.08
C THR A 192 2.65 14.14 -26.70
N THR A 193 3.97 14.12 -26.97
CA THR A 193 4.82 12.98 -26.59
C THR A 193 4.87 12.78 -25.08
N LYS A 194 4.95 13.87 -24.29
CA LYS A 194 4.93 13.77 -22.82
C LYS A 194 3.62 13.14 -22.31
N TRP A 195 2.49 13.56 -22.86
CA TRP A 195 1.18 13.01 -22.51
C TRP A 195 1.00 11.57 -22.99
N THR A 196 1.47 11.22 -24.19
CA THR A 196 1.46 9.83 -24.68
C THR A 196 2.26 8.90 -23.76
N ILE A 197 3.48 9.31 -23.38
CA ILE A 197 4.34 8.56 -22.44
C ILE A 197 3.65 8.43 -21.07
N THR A 198 3.10 9.52 -20.55
CA THR A 198 2.37 9.53 -19.27
C THR A 198 1.16 8.58 -19.31
N GLY A 199 0.40 8.62 -20.40
CA GLY A 199 -0.80 7.80 -20.61
C GLY A 199 -0.47 6.31 -20.70
N ILE A 200 0.51 5.92 -21.53
CA ILE A 200 0.88 4.50 -21.68
C ILE A 200 1.50 3.94 -20.38
N ALA A 201 2.31 4.74 -19.69
CA ALA A 201 2.91 4.33 -18.43
C ALA A 201 1.84 4.20 -17.32
N SER A 202 0.90 5.13 -17.22
CA SER A 202 -0.24 5.03 -16.29
C SER A 202 -1.17 3.87 -16.63
N PHE A 203 -1.37 3.59 -17.92
CA PHE A 203 -2.18 2.46 -18.36
C PHE A 203 -1.57 1.11 -17.95
N ALA A 204 -0.24 1.02 -17.86
CA ALA A 204 0.44 -0.15 -17.28
C ALA A 204 0.02 -0.40 -15.83
N THR A 205 0.01 0.66 -15.00
CA THR A 205 -0.48 0.61 -13.61
C THR A 205 -1.97 0.26 -13.55
N PHE A 206 -2.76 0.82 -14.47
CA PHE A 206 -4.19 0.59 -14.52
C PHE A 206 -4.52 -0.89 -14.79
N ILE A 207 -3.86 -1.50 -15.79
CA ILE A 207 -4.06 -2.92 -16.09
C ILE A 207 -3.70 -3.76 -14.87
N THR A 208 -2.57 -3.50 -14.21
CA THR A 208 -2.11 -4.31 -13.07
C THR A 208 -3.04 -4.17 -11.86
N ALA A 209 -3.56 -2.98 -11.60
CA ALA A 209 -4.61 -2.77 -10.60
C ALA A 209 -5.91 -3.52 -10.95
N CYS A 210 -6.35 -3.49 -12.21
CA CYS A 210 -7.49 -4.28 -12.67
C CYS A 210 -7.29 -5.78 -12.42
N THR A 211 -6.09 -6.30 -12.68
CA THR A 211 -5.73 -7.71 -12.46
C THR A 211 -5.81 -8.11 -11.00
N ALA A 212 -5.35 -7.24 -10.10
CA ALA A 212 -5.33 -7.50 -8.67
C ALA A 212 -6.75 -7.78 -8.15
N ALA A 213 -7.68 -6.86 -8.44
CA ALA A 213 -9.04 -6.93 -7.91
C ALA A 213 -9.94 -7.93 -8.64
N SER A 214 -9.82 -8.05 -9.98
CA SER A 214 -10.68 -8.93 -10.78
C SER A 214 -10.62 -10.40 -10.39
N TYR A 215 -9.49 -10.82 -9.83
CA TYR A 215 -9.21 -12.20 -9.46
C TYR A 215 -10.25 -12.77 -8.46
N ASN A 216 -10.73 -11.96 -7.52
CA ASN A 216 -11.69 -12.38 -6.49
C ASN A 216 -13.04 -12.85 -7.10
N LEU A 217 -13.49 -12.23 -8.20
CA LEU A 217 -14.77 -12.61 -8.80
C LEU A 217 -14.73 -14.00 -9.47
N GLY A 218 -13.54 -14.50 -9.79
CA GLY A 218 -13.36 -15.85 -10.32
C GLY A 218 -13.46 -16.97 -9.29
N PHE A 219 -13.41 -16.66 -7.99
CA PHE A 219 -13.28 -17.67 -6.91
C PHE A 219 -14.30 -18.80 -6.99
N PRO A 220 -15.63 -18.56 -7.13
CA PRO A 220 -16.62 -19.64 -7.13
C PRO A 220 -16.41 -20.66 -8.26
N SER A 221 -16.02 -20.17 -9.45
CA SER A 221 -15.77 -21.06 -10.59
C SER A 221 -14.40 -21.74 -10.50
N MET A 222 -13.43 -21.12 -9.83
CA MET A 222 -12.08 -21.65 -9.64
C MET A 222 -12.04 -22.78 -8.62
N THR A 223 -12.72 -22.61 -7.49
CA THR A 223 -12.81 -23.65 -6.46
C THR A 223 -13.49 -24.91 -6.98
N ARG A 224 -14.56 -24.75 -7.78
CA ARG A 224 -15.25 -25.86 -8.46
C ARG A 224 -14.36 -26.58 -9.48
N ASP A 225 -13.60 -25.84 -10.28
CA ASP A 225 -12.87 -26.39 -11.42
C ASP A 225 -11.51 -26.99 -11.04
N LEU A 226 -10.79 -26.35 -10.11
CA LEU A 226 -9.49 -26.83 -9.62
C LEU A 226 -9.60 -27.69 -8.36
N ASN A 227 -10.82 -27.94 -7.87
CA ASN A 227 -11.12 -28.62 -6.62
C ASN A 227 -10.26 -28.10 -5.44
N CYS A 228 -10.22 -26.77 -5.30
CA CYS A 228 -9.41 -26.08 -4.30
C CYS A 228 -10.27 -25.35 -3.27
N THR A 229 -9.72 -25.07 -2.10
CA THR A 229 -10.43 -24.34 -1.05
C THR A 229 -10.45 -22.84 -1.34
N GLN A 230 -11.45 -22.13 -0.80
CA GLN A 230 -11.52 -20.66 -0.85
C GLN A 230 -10.25 -20.00 -0.28
N PHE A 231 -9.67 -20.62 0.76
CA PHE A 231 -8.42 -20.16 1.35
C PHE A 231 -7.24 -20.27 0.38
N GLN A 232 -7.12 -21.39 -0.36
CA GLN A 232 -6.09 -21.55 -1.40
C GLN A 232 -6.23 -20.51 -2.52
N ALA A 233 -7.45 -20.19 -2.95
CA ALA A 233 -7.67 -19.10 -3.90
C ALA A 233 -7.28 -17.73 -3.30
N THR A 234 -7.57 -17.49 -2.03
CA THR A 234 -7.20 -16.24 -1.32
C THR A 234 -5.68 -16.06 -1.20
N ILE A 235 -4.92 -17.15 -1.06
CA ILE A 235 -3.44 -17.11 -1.14
C ILE A 235 -3.02 -16.52 -2.49
N GLY A 236 -3.66 -16.88 -3.61
CA GLY A 236 -3.40 -16.32 -4.94
C GLY A 236 -3.62 -14.80 -5.04
N LEU A 237 -4.54 -14.23 -4.26
CA LEU A 237 -4.72 -12.78 -4.14
C LEU A 237 -3.57 -12.14 -3.35
N SER A 238 -3.17 -12.79 -2.27
CA SER A 238 -2.17 -12.32 -1.31
C SER A 238 -0.75 -12.33 -1.88
N VAL A 239 -0.37 -13.42 -2.56
CA VAL A 239 0.98 -13.57 -3.14
C VAL A 239 1.19 -12.66 -4.35
N TYR A 240 0.12 -12.24 -5.03
CA TYR A 240 0.21 -11.20 -6.07
C TYR A 240 0.68 -9.88 -5.46
N ALA A 241 0.06 -9.45 -4.36
CA ALA A 241 0.50 -8.26 -3.63
C ALA A 241 1.92 -8.42 -3.07
N LEU A 242 2.32 -9.63 -2.65
CA LEU A 242 3.65 -9.91 -2.14
C LEU A 242 4.72 -9.69 -3.22
N GLY A 243 4.52 -10.27 -4.41
CA GLY A 243 5.38 -10.03 -5.57
C GLY A 243 5.40 -8.54 -5.94
N PHE A 244 4.24 -7.88 -5.87
CA PHE A 244 4.09 -6.45 -6.16
C PHE A 244 4.83 -5.54 -5.16
N GLY A 245 5.07 -6.00 -3.92
CA GLY A 245 5.79 -5.26 -2.89
C GLY A 245 7.30 -5.50 -2.88
N VAL A 246 7.72 -6.77 -2.99
CA VAL A 246 9.13 -7.17 -2.76
C VAL A 246 10.00 -6.95 -4.00
N VAL A 247 9.52 -7.36 -5.18
CA VAL A 247 10.33 -7.34 -6.41
C VAL A 247 10.72 -5.93 -6.88
N PRO A 248 9.89 -4.88 -6.72
CA PRO A 248 10.29 -3.48 -6.92
C PRO A 248 11.62 -3.05 -6.33
N LEU A 249 11.96 -3.55 -5.15
CA LEU A 249 13.18 -3.15 -4.44
C LEU A 249 14.43 -3.49 -5.24
N VAL A 250 14.36 -4.56 -6.03
CA VAL A 250 15.42 -5.02 -6.92
C VAL A 250 15.24 -4.42 -8.31
N THR A 251 14.04 -4.47 -8.88
CA THR A 251 13.80 -4.07 -10.27
C THR A 251 13.93 -2.56 -10.50
N ALA A 252 13.76 -1.73 -9.47
CA ALA A 252 14.04 -0.31 -9.55
C ALA A 252 15.50 -0.03 -9.97
N SER A 253 16.47 -0.78 -9.42
CA SER A 253 17.90 -0.69 -9.75
C SER A 253 18.17 -0.96 -11.24
N PHE A 254 17.51 -1.98 -11.79
CA PHE A 254 17.65 -2.35 -13.20
C PHE A 254 17.16 -1.24 -14.12
N SER A 255 16.13 -0.49 -13.73
CA SER A 255 15.64 0.65 -14.51
C SER A 255 16.66 1.79 -14.60
N GLU A 256 17.60 1.82 -13.64
CA GLU A 256 18.63 2.85 -13.59
C GLU A 256 19.81 2.57 -14.50
N GLU A 257 20.20 1.30 -14.54
CA GLU A 257 21.33 0.84 -15.34
C GLU A 257 20.95 0.63 -16.81
N PHE A 258 19.80 -0.02 -17.07
CA PHE A 258 19.41 -0.44 -18.42
C PHE A 258 18.47 0.55 -19.13
N GLY A 259 17.88 1.49 -18.37
CA GLY A 259 16.91 2.45 -18.86
C GLY A 259 15.47 2.07 -18.56
N ARG A 260 14.54 2.99 -18.84
CA ARG A 260 13.14 2.83 -18.47
C ARG A 260 12.40 1.92 -19.45
N GLN A 261 12.57 2.17 -20.75
CA GLN A 261 11.80 1.50 -21.80
C GLN A 261 12.03 -0.02 -21.85
N PRO A 262 13.28 -0.55 -21.81
CA PRO A 262 13.51 -2.00 -21.86
C PRO A 262 12.87 -2.73 -20.68
N LEU A 263 12.84 -2.11 -19.50
CA LEU A 263 12.25 -2.72 -18.32
C LEU A 263 10.72 -2.79 -18.41
N TYR A 264 10.04 -1.76 -18.94
CA TYR A 264 8.60 -1.85 -19.24
C TYR A 264 8.30 -2.98 -20.24
N ILE A 265 9.13 -3.17 -21.26
CA ILE A 265 8.93 -4.23 -22.26
C ILE A 265 9.15 -5.61 -21.63
N GLY A 266 10.28 -5.83 -20.96
CA GLY A 266 10.61 -7.11 -20.33
C GLY A 266 9.57 -7.52 -19.28
N SER A 267 9.17 -6.58 -18.43
CA SER A 267 8.10 -6.80 -17.45
C SER A 267 6.74 -7.00 -18.11
N GLY A 268 6.41 -6.26 -19.17
CA GLY A 268 5.18 -6.44 -19.94
C GLY A 268 5.06 -7.82 -20.57
N ILE A 269 6.16 -8.35 -21.12
CA ILE A 269 6.23 -9.73 -21.64
C ILE A 269 5.97 -10.73 -20.51
N GLY A 270 6.72 -10.62 -19.41
CA GLY A 270 6.57 -11.50 -18.24
C GLY A 270 5.15 -11.47 -17.68
N PHE A 271 4.58 -10.28 -17.50
CA PHE A 271 3.22 -10.07 -17.02
C PHE A 271 2.16 -10.70 -17.94
N THR A 272 2.32 -10.55 -19.25
CA THR A 272 1.43 -11.12 -20.28
C THR A 272 1.49 -12.65 -20.26
N LEU A 273 2.70 -13.23 -20.19
CA LEU A 273 2.88 -14.69 -20.11
C LEU A 273 2.27 -15.29 -18.84
N MET A 274 2.23 -14.56 -17.72
CA MET A 274 1.61 -15.06 -16.51
C MET A 274 0.08 -15.19 -16.64
N TYR A 275 -0.59 -14.35 -17.44
CA TYR A 275 -2.01 -14.58 -17.74
C TYR A 275 -2.23 -15.91 -18.45
N LEU A 276 -1.39 -16.20 -19.45
CA LEU A 276 -1.44 -17.45 -20.18
C LEU A 276 -1.22 -18.65 -19.25
N MET A 277 -0.23 -18.56 -18.35
CA MET A 277 0.06 -19.59 -17.35
C MET A 277 -1.12 -19.82 -16.40
N ILE A 278 -1.77 -18.74 -15.92
CA ILE A 278 -2.92 -18.84 -15.02
C ILE A 278 -4.13 -19.42 -15.77
N ALA A 279 -4.41 -18.96 -16.99
CA ALA A 279 -5.54 -19.44 -17.79
C ALA A 279 -5.45 -20.93 -18.15
N LEU A 280 -4.24 -21.43 -18.43
CA LEU A 280 -3.99 -22.83 -18.80
C LEU A 280 -3.73 -23.75 -17.60
N SER A 281 -3.70 -23.21 -16.39
CA SER A 281 -3.39 -24.00 -15.19
C SER A 281 -4.45 -25.07 -14.91
N LYS A 282 -3.96 -26.24 -14.45
CA LYS A 282 -4.75 -27.42 -14.09
C LYS A 282 -4.79 -27.69 -12.59
N ASN A 283 -4.09 -26.88 -11.80
CA ASN A 283 -4.03 -26.99 -10.35
C ASN A 283 -3.83 -25.60 -9.72
N VAL A 284 -4.17 -25.47 -8.44
CA VAL A 284 -4.11 -24.19 -7.72
C VAL A 284 -2.68 -23.74 -7.42
N GLN A 285 -1.72 -24.67 -7.30
CA GLN A 285 -0.32 -24.37 -7.03
C GLN A 285 0.30 -23.57 -8.19
N THR A 286 0.02 -23.97 -9.43
CA THR A 286 0.42 -23.22 -10.62
C THR A 286 -0.19 -21.82 -10.63
N VAL A 287 -1.47 -21.69 -10.25
CA VAL A 287 -2.12 -20.37 -10.12
C VAL A 287 -1.37 -19.51 -9.09
N ILE A 288 -1.07 -20.04 -7.91
CA ILE A 288 -0.39 -19.30 -6.83
C ILE A 288 1.00 -18.83 -7.28
N ILE A 289 1.82 -19.71 -7.87
CA ILE A 289 3.16 -19.36 -8.37
C ILE A 289 3.05 -18.31 -9.46
N ALA A 290 2.16 -18.52 -10.43
CA ALA A 290 1.95 -17.59 -11.53
C ALA A 290 1.45 -16.23 -11.03
N ARG A 291 0.63 -16.19 -9.97
CA ARG A 291 0.16 -14.94 -9.35
C ARG A 291 1.28 -14.16 -8.67
N PHE A 292 2.20 -14.83 -7.97
CA PHE A 292 3.38 -14.18 -7.39
C PHE A 292 4.25 -13.55 -8.49
N LEU A 293 4.53 -14.31 -9.55
CA LEU A 293 5.30 -13.82 -10.70
C LEU A 293 4.55 -12.72 -11.46
N GLN A 294 3.23 -12.83 -11.58
CA GLN A 294 2.38 -11.81 -12.22
C GLN A 294 2.42 -10.50 -11.43
N GLY A 295 2.36 -10.56 -10.11
CA GLY A 295 2.54 -9.39 -9.24
C GLY A 295 3.95 -8.79 -9.40
N SER A 296 4.96 -9.66 -9.42
CA SER A 296 6.37 -9.28 -9.60
C SER A 296 6.61 -8.49 -10.89
N PHE A 297 6.14 -9.01 -12.03
CA PHE A 297 6.26 -8.32 -13.32
C PHE A 297 5.30 -7.12 -13.44
N GLY A 298 4.10 -7.19 -12.89
CA GLY A 298 3.14 -6.09 -12.89
C GLY A 298 3.59 -4.88 -12.06
N SER A 299 4.44 -5.10 -11.07
CA SER A 299 4.95 -4.05 -10.16
C SER A 299 5.70 -2.93 -10.87
N THR A 300 6.31 -3.23 -12.02
CA THR A 300 7.06 -2.27 -12.84
C THR A 300 6.23 -1.05 -13.23
N GLY A 301 4.94 -1.24 -13.53
CA GLY A 301 4.03 -0.15 -13.84
C GLY A 301 3.75 0.77 -12.66
N ALA A 302 3.87 0.33 -11.41
CA ALA A 302 3.69 1.21 -10.25
C ALA A 302 4.98 1.90 -9.82
N THR A 303 6.13 1.25 -10.03
CA THR A 303 7.42 1.74 -9.52
C THR A 303 8.10 2.70 -10.49
N MET A 304 7.92 2.49 -11.79
CA MET A 304 8.61 3.26 -12.81
C MET A 304 7.87 4.53 -13.21
N VAL A 305 6.54 4.57 -13.13
CA VAL A 305 5.74 5.72 -13.62
C VAL A 305 6.13 7.02 -12.95
N GLY A 306 6.37 6.99 -11.63
CA GLY A 306 6.89 8.14 -10.88
C GLY A 306 8.20 8.68 -11.46
N GLY A 307 9.16 7.78 -11.71
CA GLY A 307 10.44 8.13 -12.34
C GLY A 307 10.29 8.62 -13.78
N THR A 308 9.49 7.94 -14.60
CA THR A 308 9.22 8.33 -15.99
C THR A 308 8.60 9.72 -16.09
N ILE A 309 7.66 10.06 -15.20
CA ILE A 309 7.05 11.39 -15.16
C ILE A 309 8.07 12.42 -14.66
N ALA A 310 8.89 12.09 -13.67
CA ALA A 310 9.96 12.97 -13.20
C ALA A 310 11.01 13.26 -14.30
N ASP A 311 11.30 12.28 -15.16
CA ASP A 311 12.27 12.40 -16.25
C ASP A 311 11.80 13.38 -17.36
N ILE A 312 10.48 13.55 -17.57
CA ILE A 312 9.93 14.32 -18.70
C ILE A 312 9.19 15.62 -18.29
N TRP A 313 8.65 15.70 -17.08
CA TRP A 313 7.88 16.86 -16.59
C TRP A 313 8.69 17.70 -15.61
N ALA A 314 8.57 19.03 -15.73
CA ALA A 314 9.18 19.96 -14.78
C ALA A 314 8.50 19.85 -13.40
N PRO A 315 9.21 20.09 -12.27
CA PRO A 315 8.64 19.96 -10.93
C PRO A 315 7.29 20.66 -10.71
N SER A 316 7.11 21.85 -11.29
CA SER A 316 5.87 22.63 -11.20
C SER A 316 4.68 22.06 -11.99
N GLU A 317 4.94 21.20 -12.99
CA GLU A 317 3.92 20.62 -13.87
C GLU A 317 3.61 19.15 -13.53
N ARG A 318 4.36 18.53 -12.61
CA ARG A 318 4.24 17.09 -12.26
C ARG A 318 2.93 16.73 -11.56
N GLY A 319 2.24 17.69 -10.93
CA GLY A 319 1.06 17.44 -10.10
C GLY A 319 -0.06 16.67 -10.83
N LEU A 320 -0.49 17.16 -12.00
CA LEU A 320 -1.57 16.53 -12.76
C LEU A 320 -1.19 15.13 -13.32
N PRO A 321 -0.02 14.93 -13.97
CA PRO A 321 0.44 13.60 -14.35
C PRO A 321 0.49 12.60 -13.19
N MET A 322 0.95 13.02 -12.01
CA MET A 322 0.97 12.19 -10.80
C MET A 322 -0.43 11.84 -10.29
N ALA A 323 -1.37 12.78 -10.37
CA ALA A 323 -2.75 12.53 -10.01
C ALA A 323 -3.41 11.51 -10.95
N ILE A 324 -3.14 11.58 -12.27
CA ILE A 324 -3.63 10.60 -13.25
C ILE A 324 -3.04 9.20 -13.00
N PHE A 325 -1.74 9.11 -12.68
CA PHE A 325 -1.13 7.86 -12.23
C PHE A 325 -1.83 7.27 -11.00
N SER A 326 -2.18 8.12 -10.03
CA SER A 326 -2.90 7.70 -8.82
C SER A 326 -4.31 7.19 -9.16
N VAL A 327 -4.99 7.83 -10.13
CA VAL A 327 -6.28 7.36 -10.64
C VAL A 327 -6.14 6.00 -11.30
N ALA A 328 -5.08 5.78 -12.08
CA ALA A 328 -4.81 4.48 -12.66
C ALA A 328 -4.60 3.38 -11.59
N ALA A 329 -3.81 3.68 -10.56
CA ALA A 329 -3.51 2.74 -9.47
C ALA A 329 -4.74 2.33 -8.64
N LEU A 330 -5.61 3.29 -8.30
CA LEU A 330 -6.80 3.04 -7.47
C LEU A 330 -8.03 2.69 -8.28
N GLY A 331 -8.28 3.42 -9.36
CA GLY A 331 -9.45 3.25 -10.23
C GLY A 331 -9.48 1.90 -10.93
N GLY A 332 -8.31 1.33 -11.24
CA GLY A 332 -8.24 -0.02 -11.81
C GLY A 332 -8.85 -1.09 -10.90
N ASN A 333 -8.74 -0.94 -9.57
CA ASN A 333 -9.37 -1.87 -8.62
C ASN A 333 -10.91 -1.87 -8.71
N GLY A 334 -11.53 -0.82 -9.25
CA GLY A 334 -12.97 -0.75 -9.48
C GLY A 334 -13.40 -1.27 -10.84
N ILE A 335 -12.72 -0.86 -11.91
CA ILE A 335 -13.10 -1.23 -13.29
C ILE A 335 -12.85 -2.71 -13.57
N GLY A 336 -11.75 -3.28 -13.08
CA GLY A 336 -11.41 -4.69 -13.30
C GLY A 336 -12.53 -5.66 -12.88
N PRO A 337 -12.95 -5.63 -11.60
CA PRO A 337 -14.07 -6.45 -11.13
C PRO A 337 -15.39 -6.18 -11.84
N ALA A 338 -15.66 -4.94 -12.28
CA ALA A 338 -16.88 -4.65 -13.03
C ALA A 338 -16.96 -5.46 -14.33
N VAL A 339 -15.85 -5.55 -15.07
CA VAL A 339 -15.75 -6.41 -16.26
C VAL A 339 -15.80 -7.88 -15.87
N ALA A 340 -15.02 -8.28 -14.86
CA ALA A 340 -14.93 -9.67 -14.42
C ALA A 340 -16.25 -10.24 -13.89
N GLY A 341 -17.11 -9.42 -13.29
CA GLY A 341 -18.41 -9.84 -12.76
C GLY A 341 -19.37 -10.27 -13.86
N TRP A 342 -19.43 -9.52 -14.96
CA TRP A 342 -20.23 -9.88 -16.12
C TRP A 342 -19.70 -11.11 -16.86
N VAL A 343 -18.37 -11.23 -16.96
CA VAL A 343 -17.74 -12.43 -17.52
C VAL A 343 -18.07 -13.65 -16.69
N SER A 344 -17.93 -13.56 -15.36
CA SER A 344 -18.20 -14.67 -14.44
C SER A 344 -19.69 -14.97 -14.24
N MET A 345 -20.60 -14.06 -14.62
CA MET A 345 -22.03 -14.31 -14.59
C MET A 345 -22.43 -15.39 -15.61
N ASN A 346 -21.74 -15.45 -16.76
CA ASN A 346 -21.94 -16.50 -17.74
C ASN A 346 -21.29 -17.81 -17.25
N PRO A 347 -22.08 -18.88 -16.99
CA PRO A 347 -21.54 -20.13 -16.44
C PRO A 347 -20.50 -20.81 -17.33
N ARG A 348 -20.53 -20.50 -18.63
CA ARG A 348 -19.63 -21.03 -19.68
C ARG A 348 -18.27 -20.33 -19.72
N LEU A 349 -18.17 -19.09 -19.25
CA LEU A 349 -16.94 -18.30 -19.34
C LEU A 349 -16.04 -18.52 -18.11
N GLY A 350 -16.60 -18.47 -16.90
CA GLY A 350 -15.87 -18.76 -15.66
C GLY A 350 -14.59 -17.91 -15.46
N TRP A 351 -13.73 -18.34 -14.53
CA TRP A 351 -12.54 -17.58 -14.16
C TRP A 351 -11.44 -17.55 -15.22
N ARG A 352 -11.35 -18.56 -16.10
CA ARG A 352 -10.34 -18.60 -17.17
C ARG A 352 -10.57 -17.50 -18.19
N TRP A 353 -11.82 -17.22 -18.55
CA TRP A 353 -12.12 -16.15 -19.50
C TRP A 353 -11.81 -14.75 -18.94
N ILE A 354 -11.87 -14.55 -17.63
CA ILE A 354 -11.36 -13.32 -17.00
C ILE A 354 -9.88 -13.13 -17.35
N GLN A 355 -9.09 -14.21 -17.30
CA GLN A 355 -7.66 -14.18 -17.64
C GLN A 355 -7.42 -14.02 -19.14
N TRP A 356 -8.22 -14.66 -20.00
CA TRP A 356 -8.11 -14.48 -21.45
C TRP A 356 -8.40 -13.05 -21.89
N ILE A 357 -9.41 -12.40 -21.31
CA ILE A 357 -9.73 -11.00 -21.62
C ILE A 357 -8.60 -10.09 -21.17
N GLN A 358 -8.06 -10.29 -19.97
CA GLN A 358 -6.93 -9.51 -19.48
C GLN A 358 -5.66 -9.78 -20.28
N LEU A 359 -5.45 -11.00 -20.78
CA LEU A 359 -4.37 -11.35 -21.70
C LEU A 359 -4.48 -10.55 -23.01
N MET A 360 -5.67 -10.45 -23.60
CA MET A 360 -5.87 -9.69 -24.83
C MET A 360 -5.55 -8.20 -24.64
N VAL A 361 -6.00 -7.61 -23.52
CA VAL A 361 -5.71 -6.21 -23.18
C VAL A 361 -4.21 -6.00 -22.90
N ALA A 362 -3.58 -6.90 -22.14
CA ALA A 362 -2.15 -6.84 -21.85
C ALA A 362 -1.30 -7.07 -23.11
N GLY A 363 -1.72 -7.96 -24.01
CA GLY A 363 -1.08 -8.21 -25.30
C GLY A 363 -1.15 -6.99 -26.21
N LEU A 364 -2.31 -6.32 -26.29
CA LEU A 364 -2.45 -5.06 -27.03
C LEU A 364 -1.54 -3.98 -26.43
N TYR A 365 -1.52 -3.83 -25.10
CA TYR A 365 -0.60 -2.93 -24.42
C TYR A 365 0.86 -3.23 -24.79
N LEU A 366 1.27 -4.49 -24.75
CA LEU A 366 2.62 -4.92 -25.07
C LEU A 366 3.02 -4.59 -26.52
N VAL A 367 2.09 -4.74 -27.47
CA VAL A 367 2.31 -4.36 -28.87
C VAL A 367 2.46 -2.85 -29.03
N LEU A 368 1.64 -2.05 -28.34
CA LEU A 368 1.69 -0.59 -28.44
C LEU A 368 2.89 0.02 -27.71
N LEU A 369 3.36 -0.61 -26.64
CA LEU A 369 4.41 -0.13 -25.76
C LEU A 369 5.70 0.32 -26.50
N PRO A 370 6.34 -0.47 -27.37
CA PRO A 370 7.59 -0.07 -28.04
C PRO A 370 7.40 1.12 -29.00
N PHE A 371 6.20 1.35 -29.53
CA PHE A 371 5.91 2.46 -30.43
C PHE A 371 5.60 3.76 -29.69
N LEU A 372 4.94 3.67 -28.53
CA LEU A 372 4.48 4.84 -27.78
C LEU A 372 5.45 5.29 -26.70
N LEU A 373 6.15 4.36 -26.04
CA LEU A 373 7.09 4.66 -24.98
C LEU A 373 8.50 4.80 -25.56
N LYS A 374 9.08 5.99 -25.45
CA LYS A 374 10.50 6.25 -25.75
C LYS A 374 11.32 6.18 -24.46
N GLU A 375 12.62 5.94 -24.59
CA GLU A 375 13.54 6.03 -23.45
C GLU A 375 13.51 7.46 -22.86
N THR A 376 13.22 7.55 -21.57
CA THR A 376 13.09 8.83 -20.85
C THR A 376 14.30 9.15 -20.00
N ARG A 377 15.18 8.19 -19.70
CA ARG A 377 16.32 8.43 -18.81
C ARG A 377 17.46 9.13 -19.57
N SER A 378 17.70 10.39 -19.23
CA SER A 378 18.77 11.24 -19.82
C SER A 378 20.14 10.57 -19.75
N THR A 379 20.47 9.98 -18.61
CA THR A 379 21.78 9.33 -18.38
C THR A 379 22.04 8.19 -19.37
N VAL A 380 21.02 7.36 -19.64
CA VAL A 380 21.12 6.24 -20.58
C VAL A 380 21.20 6.74 -22.02
N LEU A 381 20.48 7.81 -22.36
CA LEU A 381 20.56 8.44 -23.67
C LEU A 381 21.96 9.02 -23.93
N LEU A 382 22.55 9.72 -22.96
CA LEU A 382 23.90 10.27 -23.06
C LEU A 382 24.96 9.16 -23.18
N THR A 383 24.86 8.08 -22.40
CA THR A 383 25.72 6.90 -22.56
C THR A 383 25.61 6.29 -23.97
N ARG A 384 24.38 6.19 -24.53
CA ARG A 384 24.19 5.71 -25.91
C ARG A 384 24.78 6.68 -26.93
N MET A 385 24.72 7.99 -26.70
CA MET A 385 25.33 9.01 -27.55
C MET A 385 26.86 8.96 -27.49
N ALA A 386 27.45 8.89 -26.30
CA ALA A 386 28.89 8.75 -26.10
C ALA A 386 29.42 7.50 -26.81
N LYS A 387 28.76 6.34 -26.64
CA LYS A 387 29.12 5.10 -27.36
C LYS A 387 29.06 5.25 -28.89
N LYS A 388 28.03 5.95 -29.41
CA LYS A 388 27.92 6.22 -30.85
C LYS A 388 29.02 7.16 -31.35
N LEU A 389 29.38 8.18 -30.56
CA LEU A 389 30.46 9.11 -30.89
C LEU A 389 31.80 8.37 -30.90
N ARG A 390 32.14 7.61 -29.85
CA ARG A 390 33.33 6.74 -29.80
C ARG A 390 33.45 5.86 -31.05
N LYS A 391 32.35 5.22 -31.45
CA LYS A 391 32.32 4.35 -32.64
C LYS A 391 32.52 5.12 -33.95
N LYS A 392 32.07 6.37 -34.04
CA LYS A 392 32.19 7.20 -35.25
C LYS A 392 33.54 7.89 -35.37
N THR A 393 34.06 8.43 -34.27
CA THR A 393 35.33 9.19 -34.24
C THR A 393 36.55 8.31 -34.02
N GLY A 394 36.37 7.09 -33.48
CA GLY A 394 37.47 6.24 -33.02
C GLY A 394 38.15 6.77 -31.75
N ASP A 395 37.67 7.89 -31.19
CA ASP A 395 38.28 8.55 -30.04
C ASP A 395 37.64 8.03 -28.73
N PRO A 396 38.41 7.35 -27.85
CA PRO A 396 37.91 6.81 -26.60
C PRO A 396 37.59 7.87 -25.53
N ARG A 397 37.99 9.14 -25.75
CA ARG A 397 37.80 10.22 -24.77
C ARG A 397 36.34 10.63 -24.59
N TYR A 398 35.47 10.43 -25.58
CA TYR A 398 34.05 10.77 -25.45
C TYR A 398 33.37 9.92 -24.37
N ARG A 399 32.99 10.49 -23.23
CA ARG A 399 32.29 9.76 -22.14
C ARG A 399 31.03 10.49 -21.70
N ALA A 400 30.05 9.75 -21.19
CA ALA A 400 28.97 10.37 -20.41
C ALA A 400 29.43 10.46 -18.95
N ARG A 401 29.10 11.53 -18.21
CA ARG A 401 29.50 11.70 -16.80
C ARG A 401 29.14 10.48 -15.92
N VAL A 402 27.97 9.91 -16.18
CA VAL A 402 27.45 8.73 -15.48
C VAL A 402 28.30 7.47 -15.72
N GLU A 403 29.12 7.41 -16.76
CA GLU A 403 30.05 6.29 -16.95
C GLU A 403 31.21 6.30 -15.97
N ASP A 404 31.63 7.48 -15.49
CA ASP A 404 32.71 7.60 -14.52
C ASP A 404 32.17 7.49 -13.07
N GLU A 405 30.90 7.87 -12.84
CA GLU A 405 30.20 7.73 -11.55
C GLU A 405 29.50 6.36 -11.36
N ARG A 406 29.75 5.40 -12.25
CA ARG A 406 29.04 4.11 -12.28
C ARG A 406 29.33 3.28 -11.04
N MET A 407 28.32 3.16 -10.18
CA MET A 407 28.33 2.17 -9.10
C MET A 407 28.18 0.76 -9.66
N SER A 408 28.78 -0.23 -9.00
CA SER A 408 28.57 -1.63 -9.36
C SER A 408 27.09 -2.01 -9.23
N LEU A 409 26.56 -2.83 -10.14
CA LEU A 409 25.16 -3.27 -10.10
C LEU A 409 24.80 -3.95 -8.75
N LYS A 410 25.75 -4.71 -8.19
CA LYS A 410 25.60 -5.34 -6.86
C LYS A 410 25.42 -4.28 -5.77
N SER A 411 26.24 -3.23 -5.78
CA SER A 411 26.12 -2.12 -4.83
C SER A 411 24.79 -1.38 -5.00
N LEU A 412 24.35 -1.18 -6.25
CA LEU A 412 23.10 -0.48 -6.55
C LEU A 412 21.89 -1.28 -6.06
N ILE A 413 21.85 -2.60 -6.31
CA ILE A 413 20.82 -3.51 -5.76
C ILE A 413 20.86 -3.51 -4.23
N TRP A 414 22.04 -3.63 -3.63
CA TRP A 414 22.18 -3.61 -2.17
C TRP A 414 21.59 -2.34 -1.56
N ILE A 415 21.94 -1.18 -2.13
CA ILE A 415 21.42 0.12 -1.69
C ILE A 415 19.91 0.21 -1.90
N SER A 416 19.40 -0.19 -3.08
CA SER A 416 17.97 -0.15 -3.39
C SER A 416 17.12 -1.07 -2.52
N CYS A 417 17.68 -2.19 -2.02
CA CYS A 417 16.98 -3.08 -1.10
C CYS A 417 17.07 -2.62 0.36
N THR A 418 18.25 -2.17 0.81
CA THR A 418 18.48 -1.87 2.24
C THR A 418 17.98 -0.50 2.64
N ARG A 419 18.19 0.54 1.81
CA ARG A 419 17.84 1.92 2.16
C ARG A 419 16.34 2.12 2.40
N PRO A 420 15.41 1.57 1.58
CA PRO A 420 13.99 1.70 1.84
C PRO A 420 13.55 1.09 3.18
N ILE A 421 14.10 -0.07 3.53
CA ILE A 421 13.82 -0.74 4.81
C ILE A 421 14.38 0.07 5.96
N TYR A 422 15.62 0.58 5.82
CA TYR A 422 16.22 1.46 6.80
C TYR A 422 15.35 2.70 7.03
N LEU A 423 14.99 3.44 5.98
CA LEU A 423 14.15 4.64 6.10
C LEU A 423 12.77 4.31 6.69
N LEU A 424 12.17 3.18 6.31
CA LEU A 424 10.89 2.76 6.88
C LEU A 424 10.96 2.53 8.40
N LEU A 425 12.08 2.02 8.92
CA LEU A 425 12.22 1.69 10.34
C LEU A 425 12.82 2.81 11.19
N THR A 426 13.65 3.68 10.60
CA THR A 426 14.36 4.73 11.34
C THR A 426 13.71 6.10 11.22
N GLU A 427 13.06 6.40 10.09
CA GLU A 427 12.41 7.69 9.88
C GLU A 427 10.96 7.65 10.34
N SER A 428 10.67 8.34 11.44
CA SER A 428 9.30 8.39 12.00
C SER A 428 8.26 8.87 11.00
N ILE A 429 8.61 9.81 10.12
CA ILE A 429 7.70 10.33 9.09
C ILE A 429 7.34 9.25 8.07
N VAL A 430 8.34 8.53 7.57
CA VAL A 430 8.13 7.43 6.62
C VAL A 430 7.32 6.34 7.30
N LEU A 431 7.68 5.95 8.53
CA LEU A 431 6.98 4.93 9.30
C LEU A 431 5.50 5.28 9.51
N SER A 432 5.20 6.47 10.05
CA SER A 432 3.82 6.88 10.35
C SER A 432 2.95 6.94 9.10
N PHE A 433 3.44 7.50 7.99
CA PHE A 433 2.68 7.50 6.76
C PHE A 433 2.54 6.12 6.14
N SER A 434 3.57 5.28 6.24
CA SER A 434 3.54 3.89 5.77
C SER A 434 2.54 3.04 6.54
N LEU A 435 2.45 3.22 7.86
CA LEU A 435 1.43 2.58 8.69
C LEU A 435 0.03 3.04 8.27
N TRP A 436 -0.19 4.34 8.10
CA TRP A 436 -1.51 4.88 7.75
C TRP A 436 -2.00 4.40 6.39
N ILE A 437 -1.20 4.57 5.34
CA ILE A 437 -1.57 4.12 4.00
C ILE A 437 -1.56 2.60 3.89
N GLY A 438 -0.68 1.91 4.62
CA GLY A 438 -0.63 0.46 4.62
C GLY A 438 -1.88 -0.16 5.24
N PHE A 439 -2.32 0.38 6.38
CA PHE A 439 -3.61 0.01 6.98
C PHE A 439 -4.77 0.27 6.01
N ALA A 440 -4.88 1.47 5.46
CA ALA A 440 -5.95 1.81 4.52
C ALA A 440 -5.96 0.88 3.30
N TRP A 441 -4.79 0.54 2.77
CA TRP A 441 -4.65 -0.35 1.62
C TRP A 441 -4.92 -1.83 1.96
N GLY A 442 -4.53 -2.28 3.14
CA GLY A 442 -4.92 -3.59 3.68
C GLY A 442 -6.45 -3.71 3.78
N VAL A 443 -7.11 -2.69 4.35
CA VAL A 443 -8.58 -2.61 4.42
C VAL A 443 -9.21 -2.64 3.03
N THR A 444 -8.63 -1.94 2.04
CA THR A 444 -9.10 -2.02 0.64
C THR A 444 -9.10 -3.46 0.11
N TYR A 445 -8.08 -4.26 0.44
CA TYR A 445 -8.03 -5.67 0.04
C TYR A 445 -9.06 -6.53 0.80
N CYS A 446 -9.29 -6.28 2.09
CA CYS A 446 -10.43 -6.87 2.82
C CYS A 446 -11.77 -6.51 2.18
N MET A 447 -11.94 -5.26 1.73
CA MET A 447 -13.15 -4.80 1.05
C MET A 447 -13.31 -5.50 -0.30
N ILE A 448 -12.25 -5.60 -1.11
CA ILE A 448 -12.27 -6.33 -2.38
C ILE A 448 -12.78 -7.75 -2.19
N GLN A 449 -12.32 -8.44 -1.13
CA GLN A 449 -12.77 -9.79 -0.80
C GLN A 449 -14.23 -9.83 -0.29
N SER A 450 -14.60 -8.92 0.61
CA SER A 450 -15.89 -8.94 1.31
C SER A 450 -17.05 -8.36 0.51
N ILE A 451 -16.86 -7.40 -0.41
CA ILE A 451 -17.94 -6.81 -1.23
C ILE A 451 -18.76 -7.91 -1.90
N GLY A 452 -18.08 -8.90 -2.50
CA GLY A 452 -18.76 -10.01 -3.15
C GLY A 452 -19.56 -10.89 -2.19
N ALA A 453 -19.11 -11.06 -0.95
CA ALA A 453 -19.80 -11.85 0.05
C ALA A 453 -20.99 -11.06 0.65
N VAL A 454 -20.79 -9.80 1.03
CA VAL A 454 -21.80 -8.90 1.62
C VAL A 454 -23.00 -8.74 0.68
N PHE A 455 -22.77 -8.36 -0.57
CA PHE A 455 -23.89 -8.06 -1.49
C PHE A 455 -24.64 -9.31 -1.96
N ARG A 456 -23.97 -10.47 -2.05
CA ARG A 456 -24.64 -11.74 -2.37
C ARG A 456 -25.45 -12.28 -1.20
N THR A 457 -24.94 -12.15 0.03
CA THR A 457 -25.58 -12.74 1.23
C THR A 457 -26.66 -11.85 1.83
N LEU A 458 -26.48 -10.52 1.82
CA LEU A 458 -27.43 -9.58 2.42
C LEU A 458 -28.47 -9.06 1.43
N HIS A 459 -28.11 -8.89 0.16
CA HIS A 459 -28.96 -8.24 -0.84
C HIS A 459 -29.31 -9.13 -2.04
N ASP A 460 -28.90 -10.41 -2.02
CA ASP A 460 -29.19 -11.42 -3.04
C ASP A 460 -28.75 -10.99 -4.47
N PHE A 461 -27.68 -10.20 -4.57
CA PHE A 461 -27.15 -9.75 -5.86
C PHE A 461 -26.54 -10.91 -6.65
N ASN A 462 -26.76 -10.92 -7.96
CA ASN A 462 -26.06 -11.83 -8.87
C ASN A 462 -24.60 -11.40 -9.09
N THR A 463 -23.78 -12.27 -9.72
CA THR A 463 -22.35 -12.01 -9.94
C THR A 463 -22.06 -10.76 -10.79
N GLY A 464 -22.91 -10.47 -11.79
CA GLY A 464 -22.79 -9.27 -12.62
C GLY A 464 -23.08 -7.98 -11.84
N GLN A 465 -24.15 -7.98 -11.05
CA GLN A 465 -24.52 -6.88 -10.15
C GLN A 465 -23.45 -6.62 -9.09
N VAL A 466 -22.87 -7.67 -8.50
CA VAL A 466 -21.70 -7.53 -7.60
C VAL A 466 -20.53 -6.88 -8.32
N GLY A 467 -20.25 -7.24 -9.58
CA GLY A 467 -19.25 -6.57 -10.40
C GLY A 467 -19.49 -5.06 -10.50
N LEU A 468 -20.73 -4.65 -10.75
CA LEU A 468 -21.10 -3.22 -10.84
C LEU A 468 -20.87 -2.46 -9.53
N VAL A 469 -21.01 -3.10 -8.37
CA VAL A 469 -20.70 -2.46 -7.08
C VAL A 469 -19.25 -1.98 -7.02
N PHE A 470 -18.30 -2.67 -7.65
CA PHE A 470 -16.90 -2.21 -7.67
C PHE A 470 -16.69 -0.91 -8.44
N LEU A 471 -17.62 -0.50 -9.33
CA LEU A 471 -17.57 0.83 -9.95
C LEU A 471 -17.67 1.96 -8.92
N THR A 472 -18.24 1.70 -7.73
CA THR A 472 -18.27 2.65 -6.62
C THR A 472 -16.86 3.03 -6.14
N MET A 473 -15.89 2.11 -6.25
CA MET A 473 -14.47 2.38 -5.98
C MET A 473 -13.88 3.29 -7.06
N PHE A 474 -14.23 3.08 -8.34
CA PHE A 474 -13.79 3.96 -9.41
C PHE A 474 -14.38 5.37 -9.26
N ILE A 475 -15.68 5.48 -8.94
CA ILE A 475 -16.35 6.76 -8.67
C ILE A 475 -15.69 7.46 -7.48
N GLY A 476 -15.42 6.74 -6.38
CA GLY A 476 -14.70 7.28 -5.22
C GLY A 476 -13.32 7.82 -5.59
N CYS A 477 -12.58 7.08 -6.44
CA CYS A 477 -11.29 7.51 -6.96
C CYS A 477 -11.40 8.81 -7.79
N VAL A 478 -12.42 8.93 -8.66
CA VAL A 478 -12.68 10.16 -9.44
C VAL A 478 -13.02 11.33 -8.51
N ILE A 479 -13.86 11.13 -7.51
CA ILE A 479 -14.18 12.17 -6.51
C ILE A 479 -12.91 12.62 -5.79
N GLY A 480 -12.09 11.67 -5.30
CA GLY A 480 -10.79 11.96 -4.69
C GLY A 480 -9.87 12.74 -5.63
N PHE A 481 -9.81 12.37 -6.91
CA PHE A 481 -9.05 13.10 -7.92
C PHE A 481 -9.55 14.54 -8.09
N LEU A 482 -10.86 14.78 -8.11
CA LEU A 482 -11.41 16.14 -8.21
C LEU A 482 -11.00 17.01 -7.01
N THR A 483 -10.87 16.43 -5.81
CA THR A 483 -10.36 17.19 -4.64
C THR A 483 -8.89 17.61 -4.80
N ASN A 484 -8.11 16.97 -5.69
CA ASN A 484 -6.72 17.33 -5.93
C ASN A 484 -6.58 18.74 -6.52
N PHE A 485 -7.52 19.21 -7.34
CA PHE A 485 -7.47 20.56 -7.89
C PHE A 485 -7.50 21.62 -6.79
N TYR A 486 -8.30 21.39 -5.75
CA TYR A 486 -8.34 22.26 -4.57
C TYR A 486 -7.06 22.13 -3.73
N GLN A 487 -6.57 20.91 -3.50
CA GLN A 487 -5.30 20.67 -2.80
C GLN A 487 -4.11 21.36 -3.49
N GLU A 488 -4.05 21.32 -4.83
CA GLU A 488 -2.96 21.93 -5.60
C GLU A 488 -3.04 23.47 -5.57
N HIS A 489 -4.25 24.03 -5.55
CA HIS A 489 -4.45 25.46 -5.30
C HIS A 489 -3.91 25.87 -3.91
N LEU A 490 -4.26 25.12 -2.86
CA LEU A 490 -3.76 25.36 -1.51
C LEU A 490 -2.23 25.20 -1.42
N TYR A 491 -1.69 24.18 -2.09
CA TYR A 491 -0.25 23.96 -2.16
C TYR A 491 0.46 25.19 -2.74
N LYS A 492 0.06 25.66 -3.93
CA LYS A 492 0.67 26.85 -4.55
C LYS A 492 0.57 28.10 -3.67
N LYS A 493 -0.54 28.27 -2.97
CA LYS A 493 -0.77 29.41 -2.08
C LYS A 493 0.13 29.39 -0.83
N TYR A 494 0.30 28.23 -0.20
CA TYR A 494 0.94 28.13 1.12
C TYR A 494 2.35 27.53 1.11
N TYR A 495 2.80 26.95 -0.01
CA TYR A 495 4.14 26.38 -0.13
C TYR A 495 5.28 27.36 0.24
N PRO A 496 5.26 28.66 -0.15
CA PRO A 496 6.30 29.59 0.24
C PRO A 496 6.44 29.78 1.76
N THR A 497 5.34 29.60 2.50
CA THR A 497 5.30 29.81 3.96
C THR A 497 5.52 28.54 4.78
N ARG A 498 5.06 27.39 4.26
CA ARG A 498 5.04 26.12 5.01
C ARG A 498 5.92 25.03 4.42
N GLY A 499 6.39 25.19 3.18
CA GLY A 499 7.15 24.14 2.50
C GLY A 499 6.32 22.87 2.26
N PRO A 500 6.91 21.66 2.44
CA PRO A 500 6.26 20.38 2.16
C PRO A 500 4.92 20.17 2.89
N GLU A 501 4.75 20.74 4.09
CA GLU A 501 3.52 20.68 4.90
C GLU A 501 2.28 21.21 4.16
N ALA A 502 2.47 22.08 3.17
CA ALA A 502 1.37 22.57 2.33
C ALA A 502 0.68 21.43 1.52
N ARG A 503 1.26 20.24 1.44
CA ARG A 503 0.65 19.04 0.82
C ARG A 503 -0.42 18.36 1.67
N LEU A 504 -0.56 18.70 2.97
CA LEU A 504 -1.34 17.91 3.92
C LEU A 504 -2.74 18.46 4.26
N TYR A 505 -3.18 19.59 3.69
CA TYR A 505 -4.48 20.18 4.01
C TYR A 505 -5.65 19.23 3.76
N CYS A 506 -5.80 18.70 2.54
CA CYS A 506 -6.84 17.73 2.23
C CYS A 506 -6.59 16.39 2.93
N ALA A 507 -5.34 16.03 3.26
CA ALA A 507 -5.04 14.83 4.03
C ALA A 507 -5.60 14.90 5.46
N CYS A 508 -5.54 16.08 6.10
CA CYS A 508 -6.15 16.32 7.42
C CYS A 508 -7.68 16.13 7.38
N VAL A 509 -8.34 16.55 6.30
CA VAL A 509 -9.77 16.31 6.10
C VAL A 509 -10.03 14.83 5.85
N ALA A 510 -9.27 14.20 4.96
CA ALA A 510 -9.39 12.77 4.65
C ALA A 510 -9.19 11.87 5.88
N ALA A 511 -8.41 12.32 6.87
CA ALA A 511 -8.21 11.63 8.14
C ALA A 511 -9.50 11.34 8.88
N PHE A 512 -10.48 12.26 8.85
CA PHE A 512 -11.79 12.06 9.45
C PHE A 512 -12.77 11.34 8.54
N PHE A 513 -12.69 11.57 7.23
CA PHE A 513 -13.57 10.93 6.26
C PHE A 513 -13.33 9.42 6.15
N LEU A 514 -12.09 8.96 6.30
CA LEU A 514 -11.73 7.54 6.24
C LEU A 514 -12.45 6.69 7.33
N PRO A 515 -12.38 7.03 8.64
CA PRO A 515 -13.15 6.34 9.67
C PRO A 515 -14.66 6.55 9.51
N ALA A 516 -15.13 7.75 9.17
CA ALA A 516 -16.55 7.98 8.94
C ALA A 516 -17.12 7.05 7.86
N ALA A 517 -16.37 6.85 6.76
CA ALA A 517 -16.74 5.93 5.69
C ALA A 517 -16.77 4.47 6.15
N MET A 518 -15.80 4.06 6.97
CA MET A 518 -15.77 2.74 7.57
C MET A 518 -16.96 2.51 8.50
N PHE A 519 -17.34 3.48 9.32
CA PHE A 519 -18.53 3.36 10.17
C PHE A 519 -19.83 3.32 9.36
N ILE A 520 -19.95 4.14 8.32
CA ILE A 520 -21.10 4.07 7.41
C ILE A 520 -21.18 2.69 6.77
N TYR A 521 -20.08 2.16 6.24
CA TYR A 521 -20.04 0.82 5.66
C TYR A 521 -20.37 -0.28 6.68
N ALA A 522 -19.83 -0.18 7.90
CA ALA A 522 -20.06 -1.13 8.99
C ALA A 522 -21.54 -1.20 9.42
N TRP A 523 -22.14 -0.05 9.69
CA TRP A 523 -23.50 0.04 10.23
C TRP A 523 -24.58 -0.03 9.16
N SER A 524 -24.20 0.06 7.88
CA SER A 524 -25.09 -0.23 6.75
C SER A 524 -25.01 -1.69 6.29
N SER A 525 -24.05 -2.50 6.75
CA SER A 525 -23.92 -3.92 6.42
C SER A 525 -24.99 -4.81 7.09
N LEU A 526 -26.26 -4.49 6.87
CA LEU A 526 -27.44 -5.14 7.43
C LEU A 526 -28.44 -5.42 6.30
N ARG A 527 -29.14 -6.56 6.36
CA ARG A 527 -30.14 -6.95 5.35
C ARG A 527 -31.31 -5.96 5.20
N GLN A 528 -31.62 -5.22 6.27
CA GLN A 528 -32.71 -4.24 6.31
C GLN A 528 -32.34 -2.88 5.68
N VAL A 529 -31.05 -2.55 5.62
CA VAL A 529 -30.59 -1.26 5.09
C VAL A 529 -30.48 -1.36 3.57
N HIS A 530 -30.93 -0.32 2.86
CA HIS A 530 -30.85 -0.32 1.40
C HIS A 530 -29.38 -0.34 0.95
N TRP A 531 -29.07 -1.18 -0.04
CA TRP A 531 -27.72 -1.45 -0.54
C TRP A 531 -26.95 -0.18 -0.95
N SER A 532 -27.66 0.88 -1.32
CA SER A 532 -27.08 2.16 -1.72
C SER A 532 -26.24 2.80 -0.62
N VAL A 533 -26.62 2.64 0.66
CA VAL A 533 -25.86 3.22 1.78
C VAL A 533 -24.48 2.57 1.90
N LEU A 534 -24.37 1.25 1.68
CA LEU A 534 -23.07 0.57 1.64
C LEU A 534 -22.22 1.11 0.49
N THR A 535 -22.82 1.33 -0.69
CA THR A 535 -22.09 1.86 -1.85
C THR A 535 -21.56 3.27 -1.60
N VAL A 536 -22.33 4.11 -0.90
CA VAL A 536 -21.87 5.45 -0.46
C VAL A 536 -20.69 5.32 0.50
N GLY A 537 -20.75 4.40 1.46
CA GLY A 537 -19.64 4.10 2.37
C GLY A 537 -18.36 3.69 1.62
N ILE A 538 -18.47 2.78 0.64
CA ILE A 538 -17.34 2.36 -0.20
C ILE A 538 -16.77 3.53 -1.00
N THR A 539 -17.63 4.30 -1.67
CA THR A 539 -17.21 5.47 -2.46
C THR A 539 -16.49 6.50 -1.60
N MET A 540 -17.02 6.82 -0.42
CA MET A 540 -16.42 7.79 0.49
C MET A 540 -15.07 7.30 1.04
N PHE A 541 -14.96 6.00 1.35
CA PHE A 541 -13.69 5.40 1.79
C PHE A 541 -12.62 5.51 0.69
N ILE A 542 -12.95 5.14 -0.55
CA ILE A 542 -11.98 5.20 -1.66
C ILE A 542 -11.62 6.65 -2.02
N ALA A 543 -12.57 7.59 -1.91
CA ALA A 543 -12.27 9.02 -2.09
C ALA A 543 -11.27 9.52 -1.04
N ALA A 544 -11.49 9.21 0.24
CA ALA A 544 -10.56 9.57 1.32
C ALA A 544 -9.19 8.88 1.12
N MET A 545 -9.20 7.58 0.83
CA MET A 545 -8.00 6.79 0.56
C MET A 545 -7.18 7.35 -0.60
N PHE A 546 -7.81 7.81 -1.68
CA PHE A 546 -7.12 8.47 -2.79
C PHE A 546 -6.36 9.71 -2.33
N VAL A 547 -7.01 10.56 -1.53
CA VAL A 547 -6.39 11.79 -0.99
C VAL A 547 -5.20 11.45 -0.11
N VAL A 548 -5.33 10.44 0.78
CA VAL A 548 -4.24 9.96 1.63
C VAL A 548 -3.09 9.43 0.77
N TYR A 549 -3.39 8.59 -0.21
CA TYR A 549 -2.39 7.99 -1.10
C TYR A 549 -1.56 9.06 -1.83
N LEU A 550 -2.25 10.04 -2.43
CA LEU A 550 -1.59 11.12 -3.16
C LEU A 550 -0.78 12.03 -2.22
N ALA A 551 -1.32 12.36 -1.05
CA ALA A 551 -0.64 13.18 -0.05
C ALA A 551 0.64 12.52 0.46
N VAL A 552 0.60 11.23 0.81
CA VAL A 552 1.79 10.46 1.23
C VAL A 552 2.85 10.46 0.12
N PHE A 553 2.42 10.21 -1.11
CA PHE A 553 3.34 10.15 -2.25
C PHE A 553 4.03 11.50 -2.50
N SER A 554 3.27 12.60 -2.58
CA SER A 554 3.84 13.93 -2.83
C SER A 554 4.62 14.47 -1.63
N TYR A 555 4.16 14.25 -0.40
CA TYR A 555 4.83 14.75 0.79
C TYR A 555 6.18 14.08 1.04
N LEU A 556 6.26 12.75 0.89
CA LEU A 556 7.54 12.03 1.02
C LEU A 556 8.51 12.42 -0.09
N ALA A 557 8.01 12.67 -1.30
CA ALA A 557 8.84 13.19 -2.40
C ALA A 557 9.45 14.55 -2.07
N ASP A 558 8.65 15.48 -1.55
CA ASP A 558 9.09 16.84 -1.21
C ASP A 558 10.02 16.85 0.04
N CYS A 559 9.81 15.95 1.02
CA CYS A 559 10.63 15.91 2.24
C CYS A 559 12.01 15.27 2.06
N TYR A 560 12.14 14.27 1.19
CA TYR A 560 13.36 13.46 1.09
C TYR A 560 14.18 13.74 -0.18
N GLY A 561 13.66 14.55 -1.12
CA GLY A 561 14.41 15.07 -2.28
C GLY A 561 15.21 13.98 -3.03
N PRO A 562 16.56 14.02 -3.02
CA PRO A 562 17.40 12.99 -3.67
C PRO A 562 17.12 11.55 -3.21
N PHE A 563 16.64 11.37 -1.98
CA PHE A 563 16.33 10.06 -1.38
C PHE A 563 14.83 9.72 -1.43
N ALA A 564 14.01 10.54 -2.07
CA ALA A 564 12.56 10.34 -2.21
C ALA A 564 12.20 8.95 -2.73
N SER A 565 12.90 8.46 -3.75
CA SER A 565 12.67 7.14 -4.34
C SER A 565 12.79 6.00 -3.32
N SER A 566 13.72 6.12 -2.37
CA SER A 566 13.91 5.11 -1.32
C SER A 566 12.84 5.19 -0.23
N ALA A 567 12.43 6.40 0.17
CA ALA A 567 11.33 6.58 1.11
C ALA A 567 10.01 6.05 0.54
N LEU A 568 9.70 6.36 -0.73
CA LEU A 568 8.52 5.88 -1.44
C LEU A 568 8.55 4.36 -1.65
N ALA A 569 9.73 3.78 -1.91
CA ALA A 569 9.87 2.32 -1.99
C ALA A 569 9.55 1.64 -0.66
N GLY A 570 10.00 2.21 0.48
CA GLY A 570 9.74 1.67 1.82
C GLY A 570 8.24 1.73 2.16
N GLN A 571 7.62 2.87 1.87
CA GLN A 571 6.17 3.03 2.02
C GLN A 571 5.38 2.07 1.12
N SER A 572 5.77 1.93 -0.15
CA SER A 572 5.12 1.00 -1.07
C SER A 572 5.27 -0.45 -0.62
N LEU A 573 6.43 -0.84 -0.08
CA LEU A 573 6.63 -2.16 0.50
C LEU A 573 5.66 -2.41 1.65
N ALA A 574 5.61 -1.52 2.64
CA ALA A 574 4.70 -1.64 3.79
C ALA A 574 3.23 -1.80 3.34
N ARG A 575 2.81 -0.97 2.39
CA ARG A 575 1.47 -1.01 1.80
C ARG A 575 1.14 -2.35 1.14
N ASN A 576 2.07 -2.90 0.36
CA ASN A 576 1.87 -4.18 -0.31
C ASN A 576 1.93 -5.37 0.65
N LEU A 577 2.74 -5.29 1.72
CA LEU A 577 2.74 -6.30 2.78
C LEU A 577 1.41 -6.32 3.53
N SER A 578 0.80 -5.16 3.79
CA SER A 578 -0.57 -5.09 4.33
C SER A 578 -1.59 -5.72 3.38
N ALA A 579 -1.50 -5.45 2.07
CA ALA A 579 -2.35 -6.11 1.05
C ALA A 579 -2.16 -7.62 0.99
N THR A 580 -0.96 -8.13 1.30
CA THR A 580 -0.70 -9.57 1.40
C THR A 580 -1.31 -10.17 2.66
N ALA A 581 -1.19 -9.51 3.81
CA ALA A 581 -1.62 -10.06 5.08
C ALA A 581 -3.14 -10.05 5.27
N PHE A 582 -3.80 -8.96 4.87
CA PHE A 582 -5.20 -8.70 5.19
C PHE A 582 -6.18 -9.75 4.64
N PRO A 583 -6.10 -10.17 3.36
CA PRO A 583 -6.97 -11.22 2.82
C PRO A 583 -6.90 -12.55 3.58
N LEU A 584 -5.73 -12.90 4.14
CA LEU A 584 -5.49 -14.22 4.74
C LEU A 584 -6.30 -14.48 6.02
N PHE A 585 -6.66 -13.42 6.76
CA PHE A 585 -7.51 -13.53 7.96
C PHE A 585 -8.93 -13.00 7.75
N THR A 586 -9.23 -12.44 6.58
CA THR A 586 -10.48 -11.71 6.32
C THR A 586 -11.71 -12.59 6.54
N THR A 587 -11.73 -13.79 5.96
CA THR A 587 -12.88 -14.70 6.07
C THR A 587 -13.10 -15.15 7.51
N GLN A 588 -12.04 -15.48 8.23
CA GLN A 588 -12.09 -15.92 9.63
C GLN A 588 -12.59 -14.81 10.54
N MET A 589 -12.11 -13.59 10.32
CA MET A 589 -12.55 -12.40 11.05
C MET A 589 -14.04 -12.12 10.83
N TYR A 590 -14.51 -12.15 9.57
CA TYR A 590 -15.93 -11.93 9.27
C TYR A 590 -16.83 -13.04 9.80
N ASN A 591 -16.36 -14.29 9.83
CA ASN A 591 -17.13 -15.39 10.42
C ASN A 591 -17.21 -15.30 11.95
N ALA A 592 -16.22 -14.69 12.61
CA ALA A 592 -16.18 -14.56 14.07
C ALA A 592 -16.91 -13.30 14.60
N LEU A 593 -16.89 -12.20 13.84
CA LEU A 593 -17.40 -10.89 14.28
C LEU A 593 -18.62 -10.41 13.48
N ASP A 594 -19.02 -11.11 12.43
CA ASP A 594 -19.93 -10.64 11.38
C ASP A 594 -19.42 -9.36 10.66
N TYR A 595 -20.08 -9.00 9.55
CA TYR A 595 -19.71 -7.83 8.75
C TYR A 595 -19.75 -6.53 9.53
N LYS A 596 -20.72 -6.37 10.43
CA LYS A 596 -20.90 -5.14 11.20
C LYS A 596 -19.73 -4.87 12.15
N TRP A 597 -19.36 -5.82 13.00
CA TRP A 597 -18.31 -5.58 14.00
C TRP A 597 -16.91 -5.66 13.41
N ALA A 598 -16.68 -6.52 12.42
CA ALA A 598 -15.40 -6.56 11.71
C ALA A 598 -15.08 -5.20 11.05
N ASN A 599 -16.05 -4.58 10.38
CA ASN A 599 -15.85 -3.25 9.79
C ASN A 599 -15.81 -2.13 10.84
N THR A 600 -16.53 -2.27 11.96
CA THR A 600 -16.45 -1.33 13.10
C THR A 600 -15.04 -1.34 13.71
N LEU A 601 -14.39 -2.51 13.82
CA LEU A 601 -13.01 -2.63 14.26
C LEU A 601 -12.07 -1.84 13.36
N PHE A 602 -12.20 -1.96 12.04
CA PHE A 602 -11.42 -1.14 11.10
C PHE A 602 -11.71 0.35 11.24
N GLY A 603 -12.98 0.73 11.47
CA GLY A 603 -13.37 2.11 11.81
C GLY A 603 -12.62 2.63 13.03
N CYS A 604 -12.65 1.90 14.16
CA CYS A 604 -11.95 2.27 15.38
C CYS A 604 -10.43 2.39 15.18
N LEU A 605 -9.81 1.44 14.47
CA LEU A 605 -8.38 1.50 14.15
C LEU A 605 -8.05 2.72 13.28
N SER A 606 -8.90 3.06 12.31
CA SER A 606 -8.71 4.28 11.51
C SER A 606 -8.87 5.57 12.33
N VAL A 607 -9.71 5.59 13.37
CA VAL A 607 -9.82 6.74 14.30
C VAL A 607 -8.50 6.96 15.03
N LEU A 608 -7.82 5.89 15.48
CA LEU A 608 -6.50 5.99 16.13
C LEU A 608 -5.43 6.59 15.20
N MET A 609 -5.64 6.53 13.88
CA MET A 609 -4.72 7.07 12.87
C MET A 609 -5.01 8.52 12.49
N ILE A 610 -6.14 9.10 12.93
CA ILE A 610 -6.49 10.52 12.68
C ILE A 610 -5.33 11.48 13.03
N PRO A 611 -4.62 11.33 14.16
CA PRO A 611 -3.58 12.29 14.53
C PRO A 611 -2.40 12.36 13.56
N ILE A 612 -2.15 11.33 12.74
CA ILE A 612 -0.94 11.21 11.89
C ILE A 612 -0.73 12.43 10.99
N PRO A 613 -1.67 12.80 10.09
CA PRO A 613 -1.51 13.98 9.23
C PRO A 613 -1.46 15.29 10.02
N PHE A 614 -2.15 15.41 11.16
CA PHE A 614 -2.16 16.63 11.98
C PHE A 614 -0.82 16.85 12.68
N VAL A 615 -0.25 15.80 13.27
CA VAL A 615 1.06 15.85 13.91
C VAL A 615 2.12 16.26 12.88
N LEU A 616 2.07 15.73 11.67
CA LEU A 616 3.00 16.09 10.61
C LEU A 616 2.74 17.49 10.02
N PHE A 617 1.48 17.93 9.97
CA PHE A 617 1.13 19.27 9.50
C PHE A 617 1.63 20.37 10.45
N PHE A 618 1.53 20.17 11.77
CA PHE A 618 1.97 21.16 12.76
C PHE A 618 3.41 21.00 13.21
N TYR A 619 3.91 19.76 13.35
CA TYR A 619 5.22 19.45 13.91
C TYR A 619 6.19 18.82 12.90
N GLY A 620 5.83 18.72 11.62
CA GLY A 620 6.66 18.15 10.55
C GLY A 620 8.10 18.68 10.51
N PRO A 621 8.34 20.01 10.56
CA PRO A 621 9.69 20.56 10.56
C PRO A 621 10.50 20.14 11.80
N ALA A 622 9.88 20.14 12.98
CA ALA A 622 10.52 19.75 14.23
C ALA A 622 10.86 18.24 14.25
N ILE A 623 10.02 17.40 13.67
CA ILE A 623 10.27 15.96 13.54
C ILE A 623 11.42 15.70 12.57
N ARG A 624 11.46 16.40 11.44
CA ARG A 624 12.56 16.31 10.47
C ARG A 624 13.90 16.73 11.06
N GLN A 625 13.93 17.83 11.83
CA GLN A 625 15.16 18.30 12.48
C GLN A 625 15.75 17.31 13.49
N ARG A 626 14.92 16.43 14.09
CA ARG A 626 15.40 15.41 15.04
C ARG A 626 16.03 14.21 14.34
N SER A 627 15.60 13.88 13.12
CA SER A 627 16.19 12.79 12.33
C SER A 627 17.64 13.10 11.95
N LYS A 628 18.54 12.13 12.13
CA LYS A 628 19.94 12.23 11.66
C LYS A 628 20.00 12.24 10.13
N PHE A 629 19.17 11.43 9.47
CA PHE A 629 19.16 11.31 8.01
C PHE A 629 18.54 12.56 7.36
N SER A 630 17.39 13.02 7.84
CA SER A 630 16.75 14.21 7.28
C SER A 630 17.64 15.46 7.41
N ARG A 631 18.41 15.59 8.50
CA ARG A 631 19.45 16.63 8.63
C ARG A 631 20.53 16.56 7.53
N GLN A 632 21.00 15.35 7.20
CA GLN A 632 21.95 15.16 6.10
C GLN A 632 21.34 15.54 4.74
N VAL A 633 20.06 15.22 4.51
CA VAL A 633 19.35 15.64 3.29
C VAL A 633 19.23 17.16 3.20
N PHE A 634 18.86 17.84 4.29
CA PHE A 634 18.78 19.30 4.33
C PHE A 634 20.14 19.97 4.13
N ALA A 635 21.20 19.43 4.73
CA ALA A 635 22.57 19.93 4.51
C ALA A 635 22.99 19.77 3.04
N ALA A 636 22.70 18.62 2.41
CA ALA A 636 22.99 18.38 1.00
C ALA A 636 22.17 19.29 0.06
N GLN A 637 20.92 19.61 0.40
CA GLN A 637 20.07 20.52 -0.38
C GLN A 637 20.46 22.00 -0.26
N GLN A 638 21.10 22.40 0.85
CA GLN A 638 21.60 23.78 1.02
C GLN A 638 22.96 23.99 0.36
N ALA A 639 23.73 22.91 0.15
CA ALA A 639 25.02 22.94 -0.54
C ALA A 639 24.91 22.90 -2.08
N SER A 640 23.75 22.52 -2.62
CA SER A 640 23.43 22.46 -4.06
C SER A 640 22.66 23.68 -4.53
#